data_AF-A0A812M6H9-F1
#
_entry.id   AF-A0A812M6H9-F1
#
_cell.length_a   1.000
_cell.length_b   1.000
_cell.length_c   1.000
_cell.angle_alpha   90.00
_cell.angle_beta   90.00
_cell.angle_gamma   90.00
#
_symmetry.space_group_name_H-M   'P 1'
#
loop_
_entity.id
_entity.type
_entity.pdbx_description
1 polymer ?
#
loop_
_entity_poly.entity_id
_entity_poly.type
_entity_poly.pdbx_seq_one_letter_code
_entity_poly.pdbx_strand_id
1 'polypeptide(L)'
;MASDTAGEWQVAKSRKGRLRHTPGCRPHELPQQVQQSGPADPNLVKRLATCVRQQAQSLKCSSYWTSVLGAVQEGLQATPSNSLAAGSETSAPAVRLLCLGIGSPESSPSAVRAWQLSLAWLLAEVFDIQERHWADPQMQAVDCALGTEFGFALAEDSASRPCGRPLLLFMPHCDRALYEMVLAENEAWPWPDALADIVLVGNSFKAYQERDDFRMVASGPGAPSRDSAGPPAFPQGPTDRRCLQNRKRTFCWKMSAPKCYVMGIEGEKIFCRMTLTIRNSYLELWCEDSMQSPALIFDDVPKVACSSAKSQQYRAEAEADKLKRQVEILEEAQALAKEREAKFGNPERKLAKAAQSELFNERMTIRRLQKELRTVKEMLKESEDTFAQLFEDLVTTRRKDQELEDAQNGLENTARMSVVALAEERRKVHEKTEIAKKLKARVQELEENEGDVHRKKAIAERRIVVLDRDIGQLQQDVKRIEVKYQESVETMLILEERCREEEAKLKEERAKVEVLTAQIAEEKKWNSILKQDLAKAQSEIEGVVDEKNSLFKENKSLDKKGIMEGKRAREAEAEAKKVRELLVDSSSNLVMTTHELGDEKLRVSDLQHELEKTRNSLKEYQDLAATRKGILEGVEKDTLR
;
A
#
# COMPACT_ATOMS: atom_id res chain seq x y z
N MET A 1 -22.16 -32.56 -37.25
CA MET A 1 -20.94 -31.74 -37.22
C MET A 1 -21.22 -30.57 -36.29
N ALA A 2 -20.68 -30.65 -35.08
CA ALA A 2 -20.77 -29.60 -34.07
C ALA A 2 -19.58 -28.67 -34.26
N SER A 3 -19.81 -27.36 -34.30
CA SER A 3 -18.76 -26.35 -34.32
C SER A 3 -18.68 -25.68 -32.96
N ASP A 4 -17.51 -25.82 -32.34
CA ASP A 4 -17.07 -25.08 -31.16
C ASP A 4 -17.16 -23.56 -31.39
N THR A 5 -17.89 -22.87 -30.53
CA THR A 5 -17.69 -21.43 -30.31
C THR A 5 -17.04 -21.26 -28.95
N ALA A 6 -15.71 -21.18 -28.96
CA ALA A 6 -14.92 -20.78 -27.81
C ALA A 6 -15.30 -19.35 -27.41
N GLY A 7 -15.95 -19.22 -26.26
CA GLY A 7 -16.25 -17.93 -25.64
C GLY A 7 -14.97 -17.24 -25.18
N GLU A 8 -14.70 -16.10 -25.77
CA GLU A 8 -13.59 -15.20 -25.49
C GLU A 8 -13.67 -14.68 -24.04
N TRP A 9 -12.62 -14.91 -23.24
CA TRP A 9 -12.54 -14.45 -21.85
C TRP A 9 -12.41 -12.92 -21.80
N GLN A 10 -13.38 -12.24 -21.20
CA GLN A 10 -13.27 -10.81 -20.92
C GLN A 10 -12.52 -10.54 -19.60
N VAL A 11 -11.37 -9.88 -19.72
CA VAL A 11 -10.61 -9.34 -18.58
C VAL A 11 -11.40 -8.19 -17.95
N ALA A 12 -11.82 -8.36 -16.69
CA ALA A 12 -12.53 -7.34 -15.93
C ALA A 12 -11.64 -6.10 -15.74
N LYS A 13 -12.02 -4.98 -16.38
CA LYS A 13 -11.35 -3.69 -16.21
C LYS A 13 -11.51 -3.20 -14.76
N SER A 14 -10.38 -3.00 -14.08
CA SER A 14 -10.29 -2.41 -12.74
C SER A 14 -11.05 -1.08 -12.68
N ARG A 15 -12.16 -1.03 -11.92
CA ARG A 15 -12.89 0.21 -11.66
C ARG A 15 -12.12 1.03 -10.63
N LYS A 16 -11.80 2.28 -10.99
CA LYS A 16 -11.19 3.30 -10.13
C LYS A 16 -11.97 3.45 -8.83
N GLY A 17 -11.43 2.93 -7.73
CA GLY A 17 -11.93 3.15 -6.37
C GLY A 17 -11.58 4.56 -5.90
N ARG A 18 -12.60 5.31 -5.48
CA ARG A 18 -12.48 6.62 -4.81
C ARG A 18 -11.87 6.39 -3.42
N LEU A 19 -10.68 6.94 -3.18
CA LEU A 19 -10.01 6.93 -1.88
C LEU A 19 -10.92 7.60 -0.83
N ARG A 20 -11.47 6.81 0.10
CA ARG A 20 -12.02 7.34 1.35
C ARG A 20 -10.90 7.36 2.39
N HIS A 21 -10.74 8.49 3.06
CA HIS A 21 -9.87 8.66 4.22
C HIS A 21 -10.22 7.64 5.32
N THR A 22 -9.22 6.88 5.77
CA THR A 22 -9.29 6.05 6.98
C THR A 22 -8.91 6.90 8.22
N PRO A 23 -9.73 6.94 9.29
CA PRO A 23 -9.30 7.45 10.59
C PRO A 23 -8.31 6.48 11.26
N GLY A 24 -7.40 7.01 12.07
CA GLY A 24 -6.17 6.35 12.53
C GLY A 24 -6.32 5.00 13.26
N CYS A 25 -5.29 4.17 13.07
CA CYS A 25 -5.12 2.86 13.69
C CYS A 25 -5.17 2.92 15.23
N ARG A 26 -6.10 2.16 15.81
CA ARG A 26 -6.04 1.68 17.20
C ARG A 26 -5.54 0.22 17.21
N PRO A 27 -5.05 -0.31 18.35
CA PRO A 27 -4.60 -1.70 18.45
C PRO A 27 -5.73 -2.65 18.05
N HIS A 28 -5.42 -3.61 17.17
CA HIS A 28 -6.37 -4.51 16.52
C HIS A 28 -6.84 -5.63 17.45
N GLU A 29 -8.09 -5.53 17.90
CA GLU A 29 -8.93 -6.66 18.31
C GLU A 29 -9.64 -7.22 17.05
N LEU A 30 -10.14 -8.46 17.12
CA LEU A 30 -11.07 -9.00 16.11
C LEU A 30 -12.20 -7.98 15.86
N PRO A 31 -12.79 -7.93 14.65
CA PRO A 31 -13.77 -6.90 14.28
C PRO A 31 -14.84 -6.72 15.37
N GLN A 32 -14.72 -5.64 16.17
CA GLN A 32 -15.68 -5.36 17.25
C GLN A 32 -17.08 -5.24 16.67
N GLN A 33 -18.04 -5.82 17.39
CA GLN A 33 -19.46 -5.89 17.05
C GLN A 33 -19.95 -4.61 16.35
N VAL A 34 -20.49 -4.81 15.14
CA VAL A 34 -21.19 -3.78 14.37
C VAL A 34 -22.27 -3.15 15.25
N GLN A 35 -22.18 -1.84 15.50
CA GLN A 35 -23.26 -1.07 16.12
C GLN A 35 -24.49 -1.14 15.21
N GLN A 36 -25.47 -1.95 15.60
CA GLN A 36 -26.68 -2.21 14.83
C GLN A 36 -27.55 -0.95 14.80
N SER A 37 -27.44 -0.16 13.74
CA SER A 37 -28.37 0.94 13.47
C SER A 37 -29.58 0.42 12.70
N GLY A 38 -30.64 0.05 13.41
CA GLY A 38 -31.98 -0.20 12.87
C GLY A 38 -32.29 -1.66 12.45
N PRO A 39 -33.59 -2.03 12.38
CA PRO A 39 -34.02 -3.33 11.90
C PRO A 39 -33.72 -3.50 10.41
N ALA A 40 -33.26 -4.69 10.00
CA ALA A 40 -33.00 -5.02 8.60
C ALA A 40 -34.28 -4.97 7.75
N ASP A 41 -34.21 -4.42 6.54
CA ASP A 41 -35.33 -4.45 5.57
C ASP A 41 -35.58 -5.89 5.09
N PRO A 42 -36.71 -6.53 5.43
CA PRO A 42 -36.99 -7.92 5.07
C PRO A 42 -37.07 -8.14 3.55
N ASN A 43 -37.46 -7.13 2.78
CA ASN A 43 -37.55 -7.24 1.33
C ASN A 43 -36.15 -7.28 0.69
N LEU A 44 -35.21 -6.53 1.24
CA LEU A 44 -33.83 -6.52 0.80
C LEU A 44 -33.13 -7.84 1.12
N VAL A 45 -33.32 -8.37 2.34
CA VAL A 45 -32.83 -9.72 2.73
C VAL A 45 -33.32 -10.77 1.72
N LYS A 46 -34.63 -10.80 1.43
CA LYS A 46 -35.23 -11.77 0.50
C LYS A 46 -34.64 -11.66 -0.92
N ARG A 47 -34.40 -10.45 -1.41
CA ARG A 47 -33.76 -10.22 -2.72
C ARG A 47 -32.32 -10.71 -2.74
N LEU A 48 -31.53 -10.39 -1.71
CA LEU A 48 -30.15 -10.84 -1.58
C LEU A 48 -30.08 -12.37 -1.46
N ALA A 49 -30.96 -12.99 -0.69
CA ALA A 49 -31.01 -14.43 -0.54
C ALA A 49 -31.37 -15.14 -1.85
N THR A 50 -32.26 -14.55 -2.65
CA THR A 50 -32.55 -15.04 -4.01
C THR A 50 -31.29 -14.97 -4.88
N CYS A 51 -30.54 -13.87 -4.82
CA CYS A 51 -29.29 -13.70 -5.56
C CYS A 51 -28.23 -14.75 -5.16
N VAL A 52 -28.01 -14.95 -3.85
CA VAL A 52 -27.08 -15.95 -3.32
C VAL A 52 -27.45 -17.36 -3.78
N ARG A 53 -28.75 -17.72 -3.75
CA ARG A 53 -29.21 -19.04 -4.24
C ARG A 53 -28.96 -19.21 -5.74
N GLN A 54 -29.22 -18.20 -6.56
CA GLN A 54 -28.98 -18.25 -8.01
C GLN A 54 -27.49 -18.36 -8.35
N GLN A 55 -26.65 -17.64 -7.63
CA GLN A 55 -25.19 -17.71 -7.80
C GLN A 55 -24.64 -19.05 -7.33
N ALA A 56 -25.15 -19.60 -6.23
CA ALA A 56 -24.82 -20.95 -5.78
C ALA A 56 -25.18 -22.01 -6.84
N GLN A 57 -26.34 -21.92 -7.48
CA GLN A 57 -26.71 -22.80 -8.58
C GLN A 57 -25.75 -22.67 -9.77
N SER A 58 -25.39 -21.44 -10.14
CA SER A 58 -24.41 -21.19 -11.21
C SER A 58 -23.03 -21.75 -10.87
N LEU A 59 -22.58 -21.61 -9.61
CA LEU A 59 -21.31 -22.18 -9.13
C LEU A 59 -21.32 -23.71 -9.25
N LYS A 60 -22.39 -24.38 -8.78
CA LYS A 60 -22.49 -25.85 -8.83
C LYS A 60 -22.28 -26.42 -10.24
N CYS A 61 -22.70 -25.70 -11.27
CA CYS A 61 -22.56 -26.11 -12.67
C CYS A 61 -21.20 -25.73 -13.30
N SER A 62 -20.32 -25.03 -12.59
CA SER A 62 -19.04 -24.56 -13.10
C SER A 62 -17.90 -25.56 -12.85
N SER A 63 -16.91 -25.59 -13.74
CA SER A 63 -15.67 -26.36 -13.54
C SER A 63 -14.82 -25.85 -12.36
N TYR A 64 -14.99 -24.57 -12.00
CA TYR A 64 -14.38 -23.96 -10.83
C TYR A 64 -14.85 -24.65 -9.54
N TRP A 65 -16.15 -24.91 -9.40
CA TRP A 65 -16.70 -25.58 -8.23
C TRP A 65 -16.13 -26.98 -8.05
N THR A 66 -16.04 -27.79 -9.10
CA THR A 66 -15.42 -29.13 -9.04
C THR A 66 -13.98 -29.05 -8.55
N SER A 67 -13.23 -28.04 -8.99
CA SER A 67 -11.84 -27.82 -8.57
C SER A 67 -11.74 -27.43 -7.10
N VAL A 68 -12.58 -26.49 -6.65
CA VAL A 68 -12.61 -26.03 -5.25
C VAL A 68 -13.04 -27.16 -4.32
N LEU A 69 -14.10 -27.88 -4.67
CA LEU A 69 -14.62 -28.99 -3.88
C LEU A 69 -13.56 -30.08 -3.69
N GLY A 70 -12.87 -30.47 -4.76
CA GLY A 70 -11.79 -31.45 -4.70
C GLY A 70 -10.65 -31.00 -3.78
N ALA A 71 -10.20 -29.75 -3.90
CA ALA A 71 -9.12 -29.21 -3.08
C ALA A 71 -9.50 -29.10 -1.59
N VAL A 72 -10.73 -28.66 -1.28
CA VAL A 72 -11.22 -28.58 0.11
C VAL A 72 -11.39 -29.97 0.70
N GLN A 73 -11.93 -30.93 -0.06
CA GLN A 73 -12.08 -32.31 0.38
C GLN A 73 -10.72 -32.95 0.68
N GLU A 74 -9.73 -32.78 -0.20
CA GLU A 74 -8.36 -33.26 0.02
C GLU A 74 -7.75 -32.63 1.29
N GLY A 75 -7.89 -31.31 1.45
CA GLY A 75 -7.41 -30.60 2.63
C GLY A 75 -8.05 -31.09 3.93
N LEU A 76 -9.37 -31.28 3.95
CA LEU A 76 -10.09 -31.80 5.11
C LEU A 76 -9.67 -33.23 5.43
N GLN A 77 -9.52 -34.11 4.42
CA GLN A 77 -9.08 -35.49 4.63
C GLN A 77 -7.66 -35.59 5.19
N ALA A 78 -6.80 -34.61 4.88
CA ALA A 78 -5.43 -34.54 5.40
C ALA A 78 -5.32 -34.07 6.86
N THR A 79 -6.42 -33.61 7.48
CA THR A 79 -6.38 -33.13 8.88
C THR A 79 -6.24 -34.29 9.88
N PRO A 80 -5.39 -34.14 10.92
CA PRO A 80 -5.19 -35.17 11.95
C PRO A 80 -6.49 -35.61 12.66
N SER A 81 -7.38 -34.67 12.97
CA SER A 81 -8.65 -34.94 13.63
C SER A 81 -9.59 -35.82 12.78
N ASN A 82 -9.49 -35.77 11.45
CA ASN A 82 -10.22 -36.67 10.56
C ASN A 82 -9.60 -38.07 10.48
N SER A 83 -8.28 -38.18 10.61
CA SER A 83 -7.56 -39.46 10.58
C SER A 83 -7.75 -40.27 11.87
N LEU A 84 -7.92 -39.61 13.02
CA LEU A 84 -8.15 -40.26 14.33
C LEU A 84 -9.58 -40.79 14.50
N ALA A 85 -10.57 -40.18 13.83
CA ALA A 85 -11.97 -40.60 13.91
C ALA A 85 -12.29 -41.89 13.13
N ALA A 86 -11.40 -42.33 12.23
CA ALA A 86 -11.58 -43.54 11.44
C ALA A 86 -11.57 -44.85 12.27
N GLY A 87 -11.24 -44.79 13.57
CA GLY A 87 -11.23 -45.94 14.49
C GLY A 87 -12.41 -46.02 15.47
N SER A 88 -13.34 -45.06 15.47
CA SER A 88 -14.50 -45.03 16.39
C SER A 88 -15.80 -44.92 15.61
N GLU A 89 -16.67 -45.93 15.70
CA GLU A 89 -17.94 -46.06 14.94
C GLU A 89 -19.01 -45.01 15.29
N THR A 90 -18.69 -43.98 16.07
CA THR A 90 -19.63 -42.93 16.46
C THR A 90 -19.23 -41.58 15.88
N SER A 91 -19.99 -41.14 14.87
CA SER A 91 -20.02 -39.79 14.28
C SER A 91 -18.73 -39.32 13.60
N ALA A 92 -18.79 -39.08 12.29
CA ALA A 92 -17.76 -38.32 11.60
C ALA A 92 -17.49 -36.99 12.35
N PRO A 93 -16.23 -36.54 12.43
CA PRO A 93 -15.88 -35.30 13.12
C PRO A 93 -16.56 -34.12 12.42
N ALA A 94 -17.39 -33.40 13.18
CA ALA A 94 -18.13 -32.25 12.68
C ALA A 94 -17.15 -31.12 12.32
N VAL A 95 -16.91 -30.90 11.02
CA VAL A 95 -16.13 -29.77 10.50
C VAL A 95 -16.83 -28.48 10.89
N ARG A 96 -16.05 -27.44 11.24
CA ARG A 96 -16.55 -26.09 11.48
C ARG A 96 -16.20 -25.16 10.34
N LEU A 97 -17.03 -24.16 10.07
CA LEU A 97 -16.76 -23.13 9.08
C LEU A 97 -16.66 -21.76 9.74
N LEU A 98 -15.56 -21.05 9.50
CA LEU A 98 -15.42 -19.64 9.87
C LEU A 98 -15.12 -18.81 8.62
N CYS A 99 -16.02 -17.88 8.31
CA CYS A 99 -15.91 -16.98 7.18
C CYS A 99 -15.49 -15.58 7.64
N LEU A 100 -14.36 -15.08 7.14
CA LEU A 100 -13.90 -13.72 7.40
C LEU A 100 -13.63 -13.01 6.08
N GLY A 101 -13.81 -11.69 6.02
CA GLY A 101 -13.43 -10.92 4.82
C GLY A 101 -14.36 -11.10 3.61
N ILE A 102 -15.62 -11.48 3.81
CA ILE A 102 -16.64 -11.54 2.74
C ILE A 102 -17.11 -10.13 2.33
N GLY A 103 -17.02 -9.16 3.24
CA GLY A 103 -17.63 -7.83 3.10
C GLY A 103 -19.15 -7.86 3.25
N SER A 104 -19.81 -6.78 2.80
CA SER A 104 -21.27 -6.64 2.81
C SER A 104 -21.90 -7.02 1.45
N PRO A 105 -22.66 -8.13 1.34
CA PRO A 105 -23.52 -8.43 0.20
C PRO A 105 -24.45 -7.28 -0.20
N GLU A 106 -24.99 -6.53 0.77
CA GLU A 106 -25.83 -5.35 0.49
C GLU A 106 -25.09 -4.25 -0.28
N SER A 107 -23.85 -3.96 0.08
CA SER A 107 -23.07 -2.88 -0.54
C SER A 107 -22.84 -3.10 -2.05
N SER A 108 -23.04 -4.33 -2.54
CA SER A 108 -22.97 -4.64 -3.96
C SER A 108 -23.72 -5.95 -4.28
N PRO A 109 -25.07 -5.89 -4.41
CA PRO A 109 -25.94 -7.05 -4.54
C PRO A 109 -25.72 -7.88 -5.82
N SER A 110 -25.05 -7.30 -6.83
CA SER A 110 -24.71 -7.90 -8.11
C SER A 110 -23.22 -8.23 -8.26
N ALA A 111 -22.44 -8.19 -7.17
CA ALA A 111 -20.98 -8.31 -7.22
C ALA A 111 -20.42 -9.45 -6.37
N VAL A 112 -19.11 -9.61 -6.54
CA VAL A 112 -18.16 -10.59 -5.96
C VAL A 112 -18.49 -11.08 -4.54
N ARG A 113 -19.04 -10.24 -3.66
CA ARG A 113 -19.35 -10.60 -2.26
C ARG A 113 -20.51 -11.60 -2.12
N ALA A 114 -21.55 -11.46 -2.95
CA ALA A 114 -22.62 -12.44 -3.00
C ALA A 114 -22.09 -13.80 -3.52
N TRP A 115 -21.13 -13.79 -4.46
CA TRP A 115 -20.51 -15.02 -4.97
C TRP A 115 -19.65 -15.70 -3.90
N GLN A 116 -18.95 -14.92 -3.08
CA GLN A 116 -18.17 -15.42 -1.94
C GLN A 116 -19.07 -16.07 -0.88
N LEU A 117 -20.16 -15.40 -0.50
CA LEU A 117 -21.14 -15.98 0.43
C LEU A 117 -21.80 -17.23 -0.16
N SER A 118 -22.12 -17.21 -1.45
CA SER A 118 -22.67 -18.38 -2.15
C SER A 118 -21.72 -19.57 -2.12
N LEU A 119 -20.43 -19.33 -2.34
CA LEU A 119 -19.41 -20.39 -2.29
C LEU A 119 -19.24 -20.95 -0.88
N ALA A 120 -19.18 -20.07 0.15
CA ALA A 120 -19.09 -20.49 1.54
C ALA A 120 -20.31 -21.32 1.96
N TRP A 121 -21.51 -20.87 1.59
CA TRP A 121 -22.75 -21.60 1.83
C TRP A 121 -22.74 -22.96 1.14
N LEU A 122 -22.36 -23.04 -0.14
CA LEU A 122 -22.26 -24.31 -0.87
C LEU A 122 -21.29 -25.30 -0.21
N LEU A 123 -20.14 -24.84 0.25
CA LEU A 123 -19.18 -25.68 0.98
C LEU A 123 -19.82 -26.21 2.27
N ALA A 124 -20.52 -25.35 3.02
CA ALA A 124 -21.23 -25.78 4.22
C ALA A 124 -22.28 -26.86 3.92
N GLU A 125 -23.07 -26.69 2.85
CA GLU A 125 -24.11 -27.67 2.49
C GLU A 125 -23.52 -29.01 2.02
N VAL A 126 -22.43 -29.00 1.25
CA VAL A 126 -21.85 -30.24 0.71
C VAL A 126 -21.09 -31.04 1.76
N PHE A 127 -20.48 -30.36 2.74
CA PHE A 127 -19.80 -31.01 3.85
C PHE A 127 -20.66 -31.15 5.11
N ASP A 128 -21.96 -30.86 5.03
CA ASP A 128 -22.92 -30.91 6.15
C ASP A 128 -22.44 -30.15 7.40
N ILE A 129 -21.88 -28.95 7.19
CA ILE A 129 -21.32 -28.13 8.27
C ILE A 129 -22.45 -27.40 9.00
N GLN A 130 -22.77 -27.88 10.19
CA GLN A 130 -23.78 -27.28 11.06
C GLN A 130 -23.25 -26.03 11.78
N GLU A 131 -21.99 -26.06 12.23
CA GLU A 131 -21.36 -24.95 12.94
C GLU A 131 -20.65 -24.01 11.97
N ARG A 132 -21.36 -22.96 11.57
CA ARG A 132 -20.90 -21.96 10.60
C ARG A 132 -21.00 -20.56 11.18
N HIS A 133 -19.88 -19.86 11.19
CA HIS A 133 -19.73 -18.52 11.72
C HIS A 133 -19.20 -17.56 10.67
N TRP A 134 -19.55 -16.29 10.76
CA TRP A 134 -18.97 -15.26 9.92
C TRP A 134 -18.85 -13.91 10.63
N ALA A 135 -17.85 -13.12 10.24
CA ALA A 135 -17.70 -11.75 10.67
C ALA A 135 -16.92 -10.93 9.64
N ASP A 136 -17.35 -9.69 9.44
CA ASP A 136 -16.65 -8.71 8.62
C ASP A 136 -16.92 -7.29 9.14
N PRO A 137 -15.91 -6.41 9.24
CA PRO A 137 -16.10 -5.02 9.66
C PRO A 137 -17.09 -4.21 8.79
N GLN A 138 -17.32 -4.65 7.54
CA GLN A 138 -18.23 -3.97 6.61
C GLN A 138 -19.67 -4.48 6.69
N MET A 139 -19.94 -5.56 7.43
CA MET A 139 -21.30 -6.11 7.54
C MET A 139 -22.29 -5.11 8.13
N GLN A 140 -23.49 -5.11 7.57
CA GLN A 140 -24.62 -4.34 8.05
C GLN A 140 -25.70 -5.24 8.65
N ALA A 141 -26.73 -4.66 9.27
CA ALA A 141 -27.83 -5.41 9.88
C ALA A 141 -28.52 -6.37 8.88
N VAL A 142 -28.66 -5.95 7.61
CA VAL A 142 -29.23 -6.79 6.56
C VAL A 142 -28.31 -7.97 6.20
N ASP A 143 -26.99 -7.78 6.26
CA ASP A 143 -26.04 -8.85 6.00
C ASP A 143 -26.16 -9.87 7.12
N CYS A 144 -26.15 -9.47 8.40
CA CYS A 144 -26.38 -10.36 9.53
C CYS A 144 -27.67 -11.19 9.38
N ALA A 145 -28.78 -10.54 9.02
CA ALA A 145 -30.06 -11.21 8.78
C ALA A 145 -29.97 -12.22 7.61
N LEU A 146 -29.28 -11.85 6.53
CA LEU A 146 -29.01 -12.71 5.38
C LEU A 146 -28.17 -13.94 5.79
N GLY A 147 -27.11 -13.76 6.57
CA GLY A 147 -26.29 -14.86 7.10
C GLY A 147 -27.11 -15.86 7.89
N THR A 148 -27.97 -15.36 8.79
CA THR A 148 -28.90 -16.19 9.56
C THR A 148 -29.83 -17.01 8.66
N GLU A 149 -30.32 -16.44 7.54
CA GLU A 149 -31.13 -17.18 6.56
C GLU A 149 -30.37 -18.36 5.92
N PHE A 150 -29.05 -18.27 5.82
CA PHE A 150 -28.15 -19.33 5.33
C PHE A 150 -27.48 -20.15 6.44
N GLY A 151 -27.95 -20.00 7.68
CA GLY A 151 -27.48 -20.74 8.85
C GLY A 151 -26.19 -20.21 9.50
N PHE A 152 -25.65 -19.08 9.05
CA PHE A 152 -24.45 -18.45 9.64
C PHE A 152 -24.77 -17.67 10.91
N ALA A 153 -24.09 -18.02 12.00
CA ALA A 153 -24.07 -17.23 13.22
C ALA A 153 -22.98 -16.15 13.15
N LEU A 154 -23.15 -15.05 13.89
CA LEU A 154 -22.09 -14.05 14.01
C LEU A 154 -20.89 -14.65 14.75
N ALA A 155 -19.67 -14.46 14.24
CA ALA A 155 -18.49 -14.99 14.89
C ALA A 155 -18.20 -14.25 16.20
N GLU A 156 -18.01 -15.00 17.28
CA GLU A 156 -17.45 -14.51 18.54
C GLU A 156 -15.92 -14.61 18.52
N ASP A 157 -15.23 -13.94 19.45
CA ASP A 157 -13.76 -13.98 19.56
C ASP A 157 -13.20 -15.41 19.72
N SER A 158 -14.03 -16.35 20.18
CA SER A 158 -13.70 -17.76 20.37
C SER A 158 -13.82 -18.61 19.10
N ALA A 159 -14.48 -18.12 18.04
CA ALA A 159 -14.82 -18.91 16.86
C ALA A 159 -13.60 -19.32 16.03
N SER A 160 -12.51 -18.55 16.12
CA SER A 160 -11.23 -18.85 15.45
C SER A 160 -10.33 -19.81 16.24
N ARG A 161 -10.70 -20.19 17.47
CA ARG A 161 -9.85 -20.99 18.36
C ARG A 161 -9.90 -22.49 18.02
N PRO A 162 -8.79 -23.24 18.24
CA PRO A 162 -8.78 -24.69 18.10
C PRO A 162 -9.76 -25.34 19.09
N CYS A 163 -10.54 -26.32 18.63
CA CYS A 163 -11.47 -27.07 19.49
C CYS A 163 -11.43 -28.59 19.28
N GLY A 164 -10.32 -29.11 18.74
CA GLY A 164 -10.17 -30.54 18.42
C GLY A 164 -11.08 -31.03 17.29
N ARG A 165 -11.56 -30.11 16.43
CA ARG A 165 -12.33 -30.41 15.22
C ARG A 165 -11.74 -29.61 14.06
N PRO A 166 -11.75 -30.16 12.83
CA PRO A 166 -11.27 -29.45 11.67
C PRO A 166 -12.00 -28.12 11.47
N LEU A 167 -11.24 -27.07 11.16
CA LEU A 167 -11.77 -25.74 10.88
C LEU A 167 -11.51 -25.39 9.41
N LEU A 168 -12.59 -25.25 8.65
CA LEU A 168 -12.57 -24.63 7.33
C LEU A 168 -12.60 -23.11 7.52
N LEU A 169 -11.45 -22.48 7.29
CA LEU A 169 -11.28 -21.04 7.39
C LEU A 169 -11.42 -20.42 5.99
N PHE A 170 -12.52 -19.70 5.75
CA PHE A 170 -12.85 -19.11 4.46
C PHE A 170 -12.59 -17.61 4.47
N MET A 171 -11.51 -17.19 3.81
CA MET A 171 -10.94 -15.85 3.83
C MET A 171 -10.59 -15.36 2.42
N PRO A 172 -11.55 -15.27 1.48
CA PRO A 172 -11.25 -15.05 0.06
C PRO A 172 -10.73 -13.65 -0.25
N HIS A 173 -10.94 -12.66 0.63
CA HIS A 173 -10.58 -11.27 0.35
C HIS A 173 -10.09 -10.52 1.60
N CYS A 174 -9.27 -11.19 2.40
CA CYS A 174 -8.65 -10.63 3.59
C CYS A 174 -7.35 -9.87 3.25
N ASP A 175 -6.97 -8.91 4.09
CA ASP A 175 -5.63 -8.34 4.05
C ASP A 175 -4.64 -9.25 4.81
N ARG A 176 -3.35 -8.94 4.68
CA ARG A 176 -2.28 -9.69 5.34
C ARG A 176 -2.41 -9.65 6.87
N ALA A 177 -2.80 -8.51 7.43
CA ALA A 177 -2.91 -8.32 8.87
C ALA A 177 -3.96 -9.26 9.49
N LEU A 178 -5.08 -9.47 8.80
CA LEU A 178 -6.13 -10.39 9.25
C LEU A 178 -5.65 -11.85 9.22
N TYR A 179 -4.86 -12.27 8.23
CA TYR A 179 -4.22 -13.60 8.26
C TYR A 179 -3.24 -13.75 9.42
N GLU A 180 -2.38 -12.75 9.63
CA GLU A 180 -1.39 -12.77 10.72
C GLU A 180 -2.08 -12.85 12.09
N MET A 181 -3.17 -12.10 12.28
CA MET A 181 -3.95 -12.14 13.51
C MET A 181 -4.60 -13.51 13.75
N VAL A 182 -5.26 -14.08 12.74
CA VAL A 182 -5.92 -15.39 12.88
C VAL A 182 -4.89 -16.49 13.13
N LEU A 183 -3.75 -16.46 12.46
CA LEU A 183 -2.66 -17.40 12.68
C LEU A 183 -2.04 -17.25 14.08
N ALA A 184 -1.81 -16.01 14.55
CA ALA A 184 -1.25 -15.75 15.87
C ALA A 184 -2.19 -16.21 17.01
N GLU A 185 -3.50 -16.02 16.88
CA GLU A 185 -4.48 -16.51 17.87
C GLU A 185 -4.49 -18.05 17.95
N ASN A 186 -4.17 -18.72 16.85
CA ASN A 186 -4.06 -20.18 16.78
C ASN A 186 -2.65 -20.71 17.15
N GLU A 187 -1.64 -19.85 17.21
CA GLU A 187 -0.25 -20.18 17.57
C GLU A 187 -0.03 -20.30 19.09
N ALA A 188 -0.88 -19.68 19.91
CA ALA A 188 -0.78 -19.71 21.37
C ALA A 188 -1.04 -21.10 22.01
N TRP A 189 -1.30 -22.12 21.19
CA TRP A 189 -1.59 -23.50 21.56
C TRP A 189 -0.39 -24.40 21.23
N PRO A 190 -0.34 -25.67 21.73
CA PRO A 190 0.77 -26.58 21.43
C PRO A 190 0.97 -26.76 19.92
N TRP A 191 1.91 -26.00 19.37
CA TRP A 191 2.32 -26.02 17.98
C TRP A 191 3.16 -27.28 17.75
N PRO A 192 2.93 -28.07 16.69
CA PRO A 192 2.23 -27.75 15.43
C PRO A 192 0.79 -28.29 15.30
N ASP A 193 0.25 -28.97 16.31
CA ASP A 193 -0.97 -29.78 16.16
C ASP A 193 -2.23 -28.94 15.92
N ALA A 194 -2.31 -27.74 16.51
CA ALA A 194 -3.48 -26.86 16.39
C ALA A 194 -3.74 -26.31 14.97
N LEU A 195 -2.69 -26.05 14.19
CA LEU A 195 -2.81 -25.54 12.81
C LEU A 195 -3.02 -26.67 11.80
N ALA A 196 -2.66 -27.90 12.15
CA ALA A 196 -2.80 -29.05 11.27
C ALA A 196 -4.27 -29.41 10.99
N ASP A 197 -5.19 -28.96 11.85
CA ASP A 197 -6.64 -29.12 11.68
C ASP A 197 -7.32 -27.93 10.97
N ILE A 198 -6.56 -26.96 10.43
CA ILE A 198 -7.11 -25.81 9.71
C ILE A 198 -6.94 -25.97 8.21
N VAL A 199 -8.06 -25.90 7.47
CA VAL A 199 -8.07 -25.81 6.01
C VAL A 199 -8.37 -24.37 5.62
N LEU A 200 -7.40 -23.69 5.02
CA LEU A 200 -7.55 -22.29 4.60
C LEU A 200 -7.96 -22.19 3.14
N VAL A 201 -9.12 -21.57 2.89
CA VAL A 201 -9.54 -21.11 1.56
C VAL A 201 -9.37 -19.60 1.51
N GLY A 202 -8.29 -19.12 0.88
CA GLY A 202 -7.98 -17.69 0.87
C GLY A 202 -7.06 -17.26 -0.25
N ASN A 203 -6.55 -16.04 -0.13
CA ASN A 203 -5.57 -15.48 -1.04
C ASN A 203 -4.24 -16.25 -0.95
N SER A 204 -3.53 -16.33 -2.08
CA SER A 204 -2.20 -16.93 -2.12
C SER A 204 -1.23 -16.14 -1.24
N PHE A 205 -0.60 -16.82 -0.27
CA PHE A 205 0.48 -16.22 0.53
C PHE A 205 1.68 -15.81 -0.32
N LYS A 206 1.91 -16.52 -1.44
CA LYS A 206 2.91 -16.13 -2.43
C LYS A 206 2.60 -14.77 -3.05
N ALA A 207 1.32 -14.43 -3.26
CA ALA A 207 0.95 -13.12 -3.79
C ALA A 207 1.24 -11.97 -2.80
N TYR A 208 1.17 -12.21 -1.49
CA TYR A 208 1.63 -11.23 -0.50
C TYR A 208 3.16 -11.15 -0.49
N GLN A 209 3.84 -12.29 -0.50
CA GLN A 209 5.30 -12.35 -0.58
C GLN A 209 5.82 -11.61 -1.82
N GLU A 210 5.28 -11.86 -3.01
CA GLU A 210 5.69 -11.19 -4.25
C GLU A 210 5.46 -9.67 -4.16
N ARG A 211 4.33 -9.20 -3.58
CA ARG A 211 4.10 -7.76 -3.36
C ARG A 211 5.12 -7.14 -2.41
N ASP A 212 5.56 -7.89 -1.41
CA ASP A 212 6.59 -7.45 -0.46
C ASP A 212 7.99 -7.53 -1.08
N ASP A 213 8.27 -8.53 -1.91
CA ASP A 213 9.52 -8.71 -2.64
C ASP A 213 9.68 -7.65 -3.74
N PHE A 214 8.61 -7.29 -4.46
CA PHE A 214 8.63 -6.12 -5.36
C PHE A 214 8.82 -4.80 -4.62
N ARG A 215 8.47 -4.75 -3.32
CA ARG A 215 8.80 -3.64 -2.43
C ARG A 215 10.27 -3.65 -1.99
N MET A 216 10.89 -4.84 -1.91
CA MET A 216 12.30 -5.05 -1.55
C MET A 216 13.27 -4.93 -2.74
N VAL A 217 12.82 -5.24 -3.97
CA VAL A 217 13.65 -5.16 -5.21
C VAL A 217 13.85 -3.72 -5.70
N ALA A 218 13.20 -2.73 -5.07
CA ALA A 218 13.56 -1.33 -5.21
C ALA A 218 14.82 -0.93 -4.41
N SER A 219 15.61 -1.89 -3.92
CA SER A 219 16.87 -1.64 -3.22
C SER A 219 18.07 -2.16 -4.04
N GLY A 220 18.86 -1.24 -4.59
CA GLY A 220 20.19 -1.49 -5.13
C GLY A 220 21.23 -1.88 -4.06
N PRO A 221 22.48 -2.17 -4.46
CA PRO A 221 23.42 -3.00 -3.70
C PRO A 221 23.98 -2.28 -2.47
N GLY A 222 23.63 -2.77 -1.28
CA GLY A 222 24.18 -2.29 -0.01
C GLY A 222 23.35 -2.72 1.19
N ALA A 223 23.39 -4.02 1.54
CA ALA A 223 22.91 -4.53 2.82
C ALA A 223 24.13 -5.02 3.63
N PRO A 224 24.23 -4.77 4.95
CA PRO A 224 23.37 -5.42 5.96
C PRO A 224 22.98 -4.46 7.13
N SER A 225 22.18 -4.75 8.17
CA SER A 225 21.61 -5.96 8.77
C SER A 225 20.36 -5.59 9.59
N ARG A 226 19.51 -6.60 9.84
CA ARG A 226 18.37 -6.61 10.77
C ARG A 226 18.87 -6.58 12.22
N ASP A 227 18.70 -5.45 12.92
CA ASP A 227 18.60 -5.36 14.38
C ASP A 227 18.01 -3.99 14.78
N SER A 228 16.70 -3.91 14.99
CA SER A 228 16.05 -2.98 15.94
C SER A 228 14.53 -2.96 15.78
N ALA A 229 13.82 -3.68 16.64
CA ALA A 229 12.46 -3.30 17.03
C ALA A 229 12.45 -3.17 18.56
N GLY A 230 12.45 -1.93 19.05
CA GLY A 230 12.19 -1.60 20.46
C GLY A 230 10.68 -1.67 20.77
N PRO A 231 10.27 -1.86 22.03
CA PRO A 231 8.88 -2.05 22.41
C PRO A 231 8.09 -0.72 22.41
N PRO A 232 6.77 -0.73 22.13
CA PRO A 232 5.94 0.46 22.21
C PRO A 232 5.62 0.81 23.66
N ALA A 233 5.62 2.12 23.96
CA ALA A 233 5.27 2.71 25.25
C ALA A 233 3.75 2.68 25.50
N PHE A 234 3.35 2.25 26.70
CA PHE A 234 1.99 2.41 27.22
C PHE A 234 1.87 3.73 28.02
N PRO A 235 0.70 4.41 28.00
CA PRO A 235 0.43 5.56 28.86
C PRO A 235 0.12 5.11 30.30
N GLN A 236 0.61 5.88 31.26
CA GLN A 236 0.46 5.68 32.70
C GLN A 236 -0.92 6.15 33.21
N GLY A 237 -1.56 5.33 34.05
CA GLY A 237 -2.74 5.64 34.88
C GLY A 237 -2.91 4.58 35.98
N PRO A 238 -3.45 4.91 37.17
CA PRO A 238 -2.94 4.39 38.44
C PRO A 238 -3.60 3.10 38.96
N THR A 239 -2.72 2.23 39.47
CA THR A 239 -2.81 1.31 40.63
C THR A 239 -4.16 0.66 41.01
N ASP A 240 -4.25 -0.67 40.89
CA ASP A 240 -4.35 -1.55 42.06
C ASP A 240 -3.92 -3.02 41.79
N ARG A 241 -3.41 -3.71 42.81
CA ARG A 241 -2.63 -4.97 42.77
C ARG A 241 -3.50 -6.23 42.76
N ARG A 242 -3.25 -7.16 41.82
CA ARG A 242 -2.83 -8.58 42.07
C ARG A 242 -2.76 -9.45 40.80
N CYS A 243 -1.66 -10.20 40.68
CA CYS A 243 -1.47 -11.49 39.98
C CYS A 243 -1.61 -11.60 38.44
N LEU A 244 -0.46 -11.62 37.75
CA LEU A 244 0.09 -12.72 36.91
C LEU A 244 1.09 -12.13 35.89
N GLN A 245 2.39 -12.34 36.13
CA GLN A 245 3.46 -11.94 35.22
C GLN A 245 3.59 -12.95 34.07
N ASN A 246 3.10 -12.61 32.88
CA ASN A 246 3.48 -13.27 31.63
C ASN A 246 4.42 -12.37 30.82
N ARG A 247 5.64 -12.84 30.58
CA ARG A 247 6.67 -12.15 29.79
C ARG A 247 6.27 -12.12 28.31
N LYS A 248 6.03 -10.93 27.75
CA LYS A 248 5.89 -10.72 26.30
C LYS A 248 7.25 -10.94 25.61
N ARG A 249 7.38 -11.97 24.78
CA ARG A 249 8.46 -12.13 23.79
C ARG A 249 7.95 -11.60 22.45
N THR A 250 8.60 -10.59 21.89
CA THR A 250 8.47 -10.20 20.48
C THR A 250 9.25 -11.21 19.64
N PHE A 251 8.55 -12.03 18.83
CA PHE A 251 9.16 -12.93 17.86
C PHE A 251 9.18 -12.30 16.47
N CYS A 252 10.37 -12.29 15.83
CA CYS A 252 10.57 -11.88 14.45
C CYS A 252 10.74 -13.15 13.61
N TRP A 253 9.83 -13.41 12.67
CA TRP A 253 9.93 -14.55 11.76
C TRP A 253 11.08 -14.33 10.76
N LYS A 254 12.18 -15.07 10.95
CA LYS A 254 13.21 -15.27 9.91
C LYS A 254 12.96 -16.66 9.31
N MET A 255 12.24 -16.73 8.20
CA MET A 255 12.18 -17.95 7.40
C MET A 255 13.56 -18.19 6.78
N SER A 256 14.29 -19.18 7.27
CA SER A 256 15.44 -19.73 6.54
C SER A 256 14.92 -20.77 5.55
N ALA A 257 15.32 -20.61 4.29
CA ALA A 257 14.83 -21.38 3.15
C ALA A 257 14.98 -22.90 3.34
N PRO A 258 13.91 -23.71 3.17
CA PRO A 258 14.06 -25.13 2.89
C PRO A 258 14.44 -25.30 1.41
N LYS A 259 15.38 -26.21 1.14
CA LYS A 259 15.76 -26.62 -0.22
C LYS A 259 14.54 -27.30 -0.88
N CYS A 260 13.92 -26.64 -1.84
CA CYS A 260 12.98 -27.28 -2.75
C CYS A 260 13.74 -27.92 -3.90
N TYR A 261 13.53 -29.23 -4.08
CA TYR A 261 13.84 -29.91 -5.34
C TYR A 261 12.69 -29.64 -6.31
N VAL A 262 13.01 -29.05 -7.46
CA VAL A 262 12.09 -28.83 -8.58
C VAL A 262 12.30 -29.98 -9.57
N MET A 263 11.27 -30.79 -9.81
CA MET A 263 11.13 -31.49 -11.09
C MET A 263 9.91 -30.88 -11.78
N GLY A 264 10.15 -30.27 -12.94
CA GLY A 264 9.12 -29.60 -13.71
C GLY A 264 8.24 -30.58 -14.48
N ILE A 265 7.05 -30.09 -14.85
CA ILE A 265 6.34 -30.28 -16.13
C ILE A 265 5.41 -29.06 -16.28
N GLU A 266 5.26 -28.57 -17.51
CA GLU A 266 4.45 -27.43 -17.92
C GLU A 266 2.97 -27.56 -17.56
N GLY A 267 2.36 -26.46 -17.09
CA GLY A 267 0.91 -26.35 -16.86
C GLY A 267 0.61 -25.65 -15.54
N GLU A 268 0.07 -24.43 -15.63
CA GLU A 268 -0.27 -23.55 -14.50
C GLU A 268 -1.09 -24.24 -13.40
N LYS A 269 -0.54 -24.31 -12.18
CA LYS A 269 -1.22 -24.35 -10.86
C LYS A 269 -0.15 -24.44 -9.75
N ILE A 270 -0.30 -23.66 -8.68
CA ILE A 270 0.55 -23.76 -7.48
C ILE A 270 -0.36 -23.95 -6.26
N PHE A 271 -0.26 -25.10 -5.61
CA PHE A 271 -0.73 -25.32 -4.24
C PHE A 271 0.50 -25.58 -3.37
N CYS A 272 0.62 -24.86 -2.25
CA CYS A 272 1.73 -25.03 -1.31
C CYS A 272 1.32 -25.97 -0.18
N ARG A 273 2.04 -27.08 -0.02
CA ARG A 273 2.01 -27.94 1.17
C ARG A 273 3.21 -27.56 2.05
N MET A 274 2.95 -27.02 3.24
CA MET A 274 4.01 -26.76 4.23
C MET A 274 4.20 -27.99 5.12
N THR A 275 5.43 -28.52 5.18
CA THR A 275 5.86 -29.47 6.21
C THR A 275 7.15 -28.93 6.82
N LEU A 276 7.18 -28.67 8.12
CA LEU A 276 8.32 -28.08 8.83
C LEU A 276 8.81 -29.04 9.93
N THR A 277 10.12 -29.24 10.06
CA THR A 277 10.70 -30.12 11.10
C THR A 277 12.04 -29.56 11.55
N ILE A 278 12.19 -29.06 12.80
CA ILE A 278 13.52 -28.73 13.38
C ILE A 278 13.58 -28.97 14.91
N ARG A 279 14.78 -29.45 15.33
CA ARG A 279 15.26 -29.95 16.64
C ARG A 279 15.61 -28.86 17.70
N ASN A 280 15.52 -29.27 18.97
CA ASN A 280 15.83 -28.56 20.23
C ASN A 280 17.34 -28.35 20.55
N SER A 281 17.65 -27.30 21.34
CA SER A 281 18.64 -27.37 22.46
C SER A 281 18.78 -26.08 23.33
N TYR A 282 18.60 -26.29 24.65
CA TYR A 282 19.27 -25.80 25.90
C TYR A 282 19.44 -24.31 26.30
N LEU A 283 19.21 -24.06 27.60
CA LEU A 283 19.50 -22.82 28.36
C LEU A 283 19.89 -23.20 29.81
N GLU A 284 21.05 -22.74 30.29
CA GLU A 284 21.52 -22.84 31.70
C GLU A 284 21.52 -21.45 32.38
N LEU A 285 21.33 -21.43 33.70
CA LEU A 285 21.24 -20.26 34.58
C LEU A 285 22.30 -20.36 35.69
N TRP A 286 22.97 -19.26 36.02
CA TRP A 286 23.82 -19.09 37.21
C TRP A 286 23.25 -18.00 38.12
N CYS A 287 23.45 -18.15 39.43
CA CYS A 287 23.02 -17.26 40.51
C CYS A 287 24.24 -16.83 41.34
N GLU A 288 24.33 -15.55 41.73
CA GLU A 288 25.40 -15.00 42.59
C GLU A 288 24.88 -14.76 44.02
N ASP A 289 25.75 -15.00 45.01
CA ASP A 289 25.54 -14.78 46.45
C ASP A 289 26.40 -13.62 46.97
N SER A 290 25.88 -12.96 48.02
CA SER A 290 26.44 -11.76 48.66
C SER A 290 27.43 -12.08 49.79
N MET A 291 28.42 -11.21 50.02
CA MET A 291 29.11 -11.13 51.32
C MET A 291 29.40 -9.69 51.75
N GLN A 292 29.04 -9.39 53.00
CA GLN A 292 29.38 -8.19 53.77
C GLN A 292 30.62 -8.46 54.64
N SER A 293 31.39 -7.43 54.96
CA SER A 293 32.53 -7.50 55.89
C SER A 293 32.50 -6.31 56.88
N PRO A 294 32.85 -6.49 58.18
CA PRO A 294 32.93 -5.39 59.15
C PRO A 294 34.37 -5.01 59.53
N ALA A 295 34.52 -3.75 59.95
CA ALA A 295 35.74 -3.10 60.43
C ALA A 295 36.11 -3.49 61.87
N LEU A 296 37.40 -3.43 62.22
CA LEU A 296 37.91 -3.47 63.59
C LEU A 296 39.04 -2.45 63.82
N ILE A 297 38.96 -1.84 65.01
CA ILE A 297 39.81 -0.84 65.67
C ILE A 297 40.83 -1.57 66.55
N PHE A 298 42.08 -1.09 66.68
CA PHE A 298 42.91 -1.36 67.86
C PHE A 298 43.94 -0.25 68.17
N ASP A 299 43.93 0.16 69.45
CA ASP A 299 44.82 1.08 70.16
C ASP A 299 46.02 0.35 70.83
N ASP A 300 47.03 1.17 71.19
CA ASP A 300 47.96 1.10 72.33
C ASP A 300 48.95 -0.07 72.55
N VAL A 301 50.24 0.30 72.67
CA VAL A 301 51.32 -0.55 73.20
C VAL A 301 52.08 0.21 74.32
N PRO A 302 52.43 -0.41 75.47
CA PRO A 302 52.95 0.28 76.66
C PRO A 302 54.49 0.34 76.75
N LYS A 303 55.01 1.49 77.21
CA LYS A 303 56.41 1.74 77.58
C LYS A 303 56.69 1.35 79.05
N VAL A 304 56.98 0.08 79.36
CA VAL A 304 57.52 -0.28 80.71
C VAL A 304 58.42 -1.52 80.65
N ALA A 305 59.70 -1.37 80.31
CA ALA A 305 60.75 -2.38 80.59
C ALA A 305 62.17 -1.86 80.29
N CYS A 306 62.69 -0.86 81.00
CA CYS A 306 64.12 -0.48 80.84
C CYS A 306 64.81 0.07 82.09
N SER A 307 64.21 -0.05 83.28
CA SER A 307 64.79 0.48 84.54
C SER A 307 65.50 -0.58 85.41
N SER A 308 65.40 -1.88 85.07
CA SER A 308 65.93 -2.97 85.90
C SER A 308 67.41 -3.32 85.63
N ALA A 309 67.86 -3.24 84.38
CA ALA A 309 69.22 -3.65 83.99
C ALA A 309 70.33 -2.72 84.53
N LYS A 310 70.12 -1.39 84.48
CA LYS A 310 71.09 -0.41 85.01
C LYS A 310 71.29 -0.54 86.51
N SER A 311 70.25 -0.92 87.27
CA SER A 311 70.36 -1.09 88.73
C SER A 311 71.21 -2.30 89.13
N GLN A 312 71.21 -3.36 88.33
CA GLN A 312 72.04 -4.55 88.57
C GLN A 312 73.51 -4.30 88.23
N GLN A 313 73.79 -3.53 87.17
CA GLN A 313 75.15 -3.14 86.80
C GLN A 313 75.84 -2.31 87.90
N TYR A 314 75.15 -1.31 88.47
CA TYR A 314 75.70 -0.50 89.57
C TYR A 314 76.01 -1.31 90.84
N ARG A 315 75.23 -2.37 91.13
CA ARG A 315 75.51 -3.26 92.27
C ARG A 315 76.76 -4.12 92.03
N ALA A 316 76.94 -4.62 90.81
CA ALA A 316 78.11 -5.42 90.44
C ALA A 316 79.41 -4.59 90.46
N GLU A 317 79.37 -3.35 89.99
CA GLU A 317 80.52 -2.44 90.02
C GLU A 317 80.90 -2.07 91.47
N ALA A 318 79.91 -1.81 92.34
CA ALA A 318 80.16 -1.51 93.75
C ALA A 318 80.78 -2.69 94.53
N GLU A 319 80.39 -3.94 94.23
CA GLU A 319 81.03 -5.12 94.83
C GLU A 319 82.46 -5.35 94.30
N ALA A 320 82.71 -5.07 93.03
CA ALA A 320 84.06 -5.17 92.46
C ALA A 320 85.04 -4.20 93.13
N ASP A 321 84.62 -2.96 93.38
CA ASP A 321 85.43 -1.96 94.10
C ASP A 321 85.67 -2.34 95.57
N LYS A 322 84.69 -2.97 96.22
CA LYS A 322 84.83 -3.50 97.59
C LYS A 322 85.89 -4.60 97.65
N LEU A 323 85.89 -5.52 96.69
CA LEU A 323 86.90 -6.58 96.58
C LEU A 323 88.29 -6.02 96.28
N LYS A 324 88.38 -4.99 95.43
CA LYS A 324 89.66 -4.33 95.09
C LYS A 324 90.33 -3.70 96.33
N ARG A 325 89.55 -3.02 97.18
CA ARG A 325 90.04 -2.47 98.46
C ARG A 325 90.48 -3.55 99.44
N GLN A 326 89.80 -4.69 99.47
CA GLN A 326 90.20 -5.83 100.32
C GLN A 326 91.56 -6.40 99.88
N VAL A 327 91.84 -6.44 98.58
CA VAL A 327 93.15 -6.87 98.06
C VAL A 327 94.25 -5.89 98.45
N GLU A 328 94.04 -4.57 98.33
CA GLU A 328 95.02 -3.56 98.77
C GLU A 328 95.35 -3.69 100.27
N ILE A 329 94.34 -3.89 101.12
CA ILE A 329 94.54 -4.09 102.57
C ILE A 329 95.36 -5.35 102.86
N LEU A 330 95.13 -6.44 102.12
CA LEU A 330 95.90 -7.68 102.29
C LEU A 330 97.36 -7.52 101.81
N GLU A 331 97.60 -6.76 100.75
CA GLU A 331 98.94 -6.45 100.26
C GLU A 331 99.72 -5.57 101.25
N GLU A 332 99.08 -4.57 101.87
CA GLU A 332 99.67 -3.76 102.95
C GLU A 332 99.97 -4.60 104.20
N ALA A 333 99.05 -5.49 104.61
CA ALA A 333 99.26 -6.40 105.74
C ALA A 333 100.44 -7.35 105.48
N GLN A 334 100.62 -7.79 104.24
CA GLN A 334 101.74 -8.66 103.84
C GLN A 334 103.08 -7.91 103.81
N ALA A 335 103.07 -6.61 103.46
CA ALA A 335 104.25 -5.75 103.56
C ALA A 335 104.66 -5.53 105.03
N LEU A 336 103.69 -5.29 105.92
CA LEU A 336 103.93 -5.16 107.37
C LEU A 336 104.42 -6.46 108.01
N ALA A 337 103.94 -7.62 107.55
CA ALA A 337 104.41 -8.92 108.00
C ALA A 337 105.89 -9.16 107.62
N LYS A 338 106.29 -8.79 106.39
CA LYS A 338 107.70 -8.86 105.95
C LYS A 338 108.61 -7.89 106.71
N GLU A 339 108.11 -6.70 107.08
CA GLU A 339 108.87 -5.76 107.91
C GLU A 339 109.05 -6.26 109.36
N ARG A 340 108.04 -6.96 109.92
CA ARG A 340 108.13 -7.62 111.23
C ARG A 340 109.08 -8.82 111.23
N GLU A 341 109.11 -9.62 110.16
CA GLU A 341 110.09 -10.71 109.98
C GLU A 341 111.55 -10.21 109.91
N ALA A 342 111.77 -8.98 109.45
CA ALA A 342 113.11 -8.38 109.43
C ALA A 342 113.60 -7.84 110.79
N LYS A 343 112.72 -7.68 111.79
CA LYS A 343 113.03 -7.03 113.08
C LYS A 343 113.05 -7.95 114.30
N PHE A 344 112.60 -9.22 114.21
CA PHE A 344 112.61 -10.16 115.35
C PHE A 344 113.11 -11.55 114.95
N GLY A 345 114.19 -12.01 115.60
CA GLY A 345 114.77 -13.34 115.42
C GLY A 345 114.03 -14.43 116.19
N ASN A 346 113.54 -15.43 115.45
CA ASN A 346 113.32 -16.85 115.78
C ASN A 346 112.72 -17.17 117.19
N PRO A 347 111.43 -17.59 117.30
CA PRO A 347 111.02 -18.94 116.90
C PRO A 347 109.54 -19.08 116.47
N GLU A 348 109.18 -18.75 115.22
CA GLU A 348 107.79 -18.88 114.70
C GLU A 348 107.69 -19.55 113.30
N ARG A 349 108.67 -20.39 112.94
CA ARG A 349 108.76 -21.06 111.63
C ARG A 349 107.68 -22.12 111.33
N LYS A 350 106.81 -22.48 112.28
CA LYS A 350 105.72 -23.46 112.08
C LYS A 350 104.34 -22.82 111.83
N LEU A 351 104.06 -21.64 112.39
CA LEU A 351 102.81 -20.90 112.12
C LEU A 351 102.83 -20.22 110.75
N ALA A 352 103.98 -19.69 110.32
CA ALA A 352 104.14 -19.07 109.00
C ALA A 352 103.89 -20.04 107.82
N LYS A 353 104.21 -21.34 107.98
CA LYS A 353 103.97 -22.34 106.92
C LYS A 353 102.49 -22.72 106.78
N ALA A 354 101.70 -22.68 107.87
CA ALA A 354 100.26 -22.91 107.81
C ALA A 354 99.53 -21.75 107.12
N ALA A 355 99.88 -20.51 107.48
CA ALA A 355 99.34 -19.30 106.83
C ALA A 355 99.72 -19.22 105.34
N GLN A 356 100.93 -19.67 104.96
CA GLN A 356 101.34 -19.74 103.55
C GLN A 356 100.49 -20.73 102.73
N SER A 357 100.04 -21.83 103.34
CA SER A 357 99.18 -22.83 102.68
C SER A 357 97.76 -22.32 102.48
N GLU A 358 97.21 -21.56 103.44
CA GLU A 358 95.88 -20.92 103.29
C GLU A 358 95.90 -19.82 102.23
N LEU A 359 96.91 -18.93 102.25
CA LEU A 359 97.10 -17.90 101.23
C LEU A 359 97.28 -18.50 99.82
N PHE A 360 97.91 -19.67 99.72
CA PHE A 360 98.04 -20.37 98.44
C PHE A 360 96.69 -20.88 97.92
N ASN A 361 95.86 -21.47 98.79
CA ASN A 361 94.53 -21.94 98.43
C ASN A 361 93.60 -20.78 98.05
N GLU A 362 93.64 -19.66 98.79
CA GLU A 362 92.89 -18.44 98.44
C GLU A 362 93.32 -17.88 97.09
N ARG A 363 94.63 -17.84 96.81
CA ARG A 363 95.15 -17.37 95.52
C ARG A 363 94.70 -18.26 94.36
N MET A 364 94.57 -19.57 94.57
CA MET A 364 94.03 -20.49 93.56
C MET A 364 92.52 -20.28 93.36
N THR A 365 91.75 -20.02 94.42
CA THR A 365 90.33 -19.67 94.35
C THR A 365 90.11 -18.35 93.61
N ILE A 366 90.90 -17.31 93.92
CA ILE A 366 90.84 -16.03 93.21
C ILE A 366 91.15 -16.21 91.72
N ARG A 367 92.17 -17.00 91.37
CA ARG A 367 92.47 -17.30 89.95
C ARG A 367 91.33 -18.04 89.25
N ARG A 368 90.66 -18.96 89.94
CA ARG A 368 89.47 -19.66 89.42
C ARG A 368 88.31 -18.69 89.19
N LEU A 369 87.98 -17.86 90.18
CA LEU A 369 86.92 -16.85 90.07
C LEU A 369 87.23 -15.80 88.99
N GLN A 370 88.49 -15.38 88.83
CA GLN A 370 88.91 -14.49 87.73
C GLN A 370 88.80 -15.15 86.36
N LYS A 371 88.93 -16.47 86.27
CA LYS A 371 88.68 -17.22 85.04
C LYS A 371 87.19 -17.28 84.73
N GLU A 372 86.36 -17.62 85.72
CA GLU A 372 84.89 -17.63 85.58
C GLU A 372 84.33 -16.24 85.24
N LEU A 373 84.84 -15.17 85.87
CA LEU A 373 84.46 -13.79 85.55
C LEU A 373 84.82 -13.40 84.11
N ARG A 374 85.96 -13.86 83.59
CA ARG A 374 86.33 -13.63 82.17
C ARG A 374 85.35 -14.33 81.24
N THR A 375 85.00 -15.58 81.53
CA THR A 375 84.01 -16.33 80.73
C THR A 375 82.63 -15.65 80.76
N VAL A 376 82.17 -15.16 81.92
CA VAL A 376 80.89 -14.43 82.01
C VAL A 376 80.94 -13.11 81.24
N LYS A 377 82.06 -12.38 81.27
CA LYS A 377 82.23 -11.16 80.47
C LYS A 377 82.22 -11.43 78.97
N GLU A 378 82.84 -12.52 78.53
CA GLU A 378 82.80 -12.97 77.14
C GLU A 378 81.37 -13.33 76.72
N MET A 379 80.64 -14.11 77.54
CA MET A 379 79.23 -14.43 77.30
C MET A 379 78.32 -13.19 77.27
N LEU A 380 78.54 -12.23 78.16
CA LEU A 380 77.77 -10.99 78.18
C LEU A 380 78.03 -10.17 76.91
N LYS A 381 79.29 -10.07 76.51
CA LYS A 381 79.65 -9.38 75.25
C LYS A 381 79.02 -10.06 74.03
N GLU A 382 79.07 -11.39 73.95
CA GLU A 382 78.39 -12.15 72.89
C GLU A 382 76.87 -11.89 72.88
N SER A 383 76.25 -11.77 74.07
CA SER A 383 74.82 -11.46 74.20
C SER A 383 74.47 -10.02 73.79
N GLU A 384 75.35 -9.05 74.09
CA GLU A 384 75.21 -7.66 73.65
C GLU A 384 75.36 -7.55 72.13
N ASP A 385 76.34 -8.24 71.55
CA ASP A 385 76.57 -8.27 70.11
C ASP A 385 75.38 -8.94 69.37
N THR A 386 74.84 -10.03 69.91
CA THR A 386 73.61 -10.64 69.34
C THR A 386 72.39 -9.75 69.49
N PHE A 387 72.23 -9.04 70.61
CA PHE A 387 71.12 -8.10 70.77
C PHE A 387 71.24 -6.91 69.81
N ALA A 388 72.44 -6.37 69.61
CA ALA A 388 72.70 -5.31 68.65
C ALA A 388 72.37 -5.78 67.21
N GLN A 389 72.75 -7.01 66.85
CA GLN A 389 72.40 -7.59 65.55
C GLN A 389 70.89 -7.74 65.38
N LEU A 390 70.19 -8.29 66.37
CA LEU A 390 68.73 -8.45 66.32
C LEU A 390 68.00 -7.10 66.25
N PHE A 391 68.53 -6.07 66.90
CA PHE A 391 67.98 -4.72 66.84
C PHE A 391 68.13 -4.12 65.44
N GLU A 392 69.29 -4.26 64.80
CA GLU A 392 69.49 -3.84 63.41
C GLU A 392 68.61 -4.63 62.43
N ASP A 393 68.48 -5.94 62.62
CA ASP A 393 67.58 -6.77 61.81
C ASP A 393 66.12 -6.33 61.96
N LEU A 394 65.69 -5.94 63.17
CA LEU A 394 64.34 -5.42 63.40
C LEU A 394 64.12 -4.06 62.75
N VAL A 395 65.09 -3.14 62.85
CA VAL A 395 65.02 -1.80 62.23
C VAL A 395 64.99 -1.92 60.71
N THR A 396 65.84 -2.77 60.13
CA THR A 396 65.87 -3.00 58.68
C THR A 396 64.59 -3.67 58.18
N THR A 397 64.01 -4.62 58.94
CA THR A 397 62.72 -5.23 58.60
C THR A 397 61.61 -4.18 58.62
N ARG A 398 61.53 -3.36 59.67
CA ARG A 398 60.51 -2.29 59.76
C ARG A 398 60.63 -1.26 58.64
N ARG A 399 61.85 -0.95 58.18
CA ARG A 399 62.07 -0.06 57.05
C ARG A 399 61.53 -0.66 55.74
N LYS A 400 61.75 -1.96 55.51
CA LYS A 400 61.20 -2.68 54.35
C LYS A 400 59.68 -2.74 54.40
N ASP A 401 59.10 -2.96 55.57
CA ASP A 401 57.63 -2.97 55.73
C ASP A 401 57.03 -1.59 55.39
N GLN A 402 57.69 -0.49 55.80
CA GLN A 402 57.27 0.86 55.43
C GLN A 402 57.36 1.10 53.92
N GLU A 403 58.45 0.66 53.27
CA GLU A 403 58.62 0.77 51.81
C GLU A 403 57.54 -0.02 51.05
N LEU A 404 57.14 -1.19 51.56
CA LEU A 404 56.05 -1.98 51.00
C LEU A 404 54.69 -1.30 51.18
N GLU A 405 54.43 -0.71 52.34
CA GLU A 405 53.20 0.04 52.61
C GLU A 405 53.08 1.28 51.69
N ASP A 406 54.17 2.02 51.52
CA ASP A 406 54.22 3.18 50.60
C ASP A 406 54.02 2.75 49.14
N ALA A 407 54.61 1.62 48.72
CA ALA A 407 54.41 1.06 47.39
C ALA A 407 52.96 0.61 47.17
N GLN A 408 52.33 -0.02 48.18
CA GLN A 408 50.93 -0.41 48.12
C GLN A 408 50.00 0.80 48.00
N ASN A 409 50.25 1.85 48.78
CA ASN A 409 49.50 3.10 48.71
C ASN A 409 49.66 3.79 47.33
N GLY A 410 50.85 3.72 46.72
CA GLY A 410 51.09 4.18 45.35
C GLY A 410 50.28 3.41 44.30
N LEU A 411 50.20 2.09 44.43
CA LEU A 411 49.40 1.23 43.56
C LEU A 411 47.89 1.52 43.70
N GLU A 412 47.40 1.68 44.92
CA GLU A 412 45.99 2.02 45.17
C GLU A 412 45.60 3.37 44.58
N ASN A 413 46.45 4.39 44.72
CA ASN A 413 46.21 5.70 44.11
C ASN A 413 46.20 5.61 42.58
N THR A 414 47.12 4.85 41.99
CA THR A 414 47.15 4.62 40.54
C THR A 414 45.87 3.91 40.08
N ALA A 415 45.43 2.88 40.80
CA ALA A 415 44.19 2.16 40.50
C ALA A 415 42.96 3.09 40.60
N ARG A 416 42.88 3.95 41.62
CA ARG A 416 41.81 4.95 41.74
C ARG A 416 41.79 5.92 40.56
N MET A 417 42.95 6.42 40.13
CA MET A 417 43.04 7.30 38.95
C MET A 417 42.60 6.59 37.67
N SER A 418 42.99 5.32 37.48
CA SER A 418 42.53 4.52 36.34
C SER A 418 41.02 4.31 36.32
N VAL A 419 40.39 4.09 37.49
CA VAL A 419 38.92 3.97 37.59
C VAL A 419 38.22 5.27 37.20
N VAL A 420 38.74 6.42 37.64
CA VAL A 420 38.18 7.74 37.26
C VAL A 420 38.33 7.99 35.76
N ALA A 421 39.49 7.69 35.18
CA ALA A 421 39.73 7.82 33.74
C ALA A 421 38.79 6.92 32.92
N LEU A 422 38.59 5.67 33.36
CA LEU A 422 37.65 4.75 32.72
C LEU A 422 36.20 5.23 32.84
N ALA A 423 35.81 5.85 33.95
CA ALA A 423 34.48 6.42 34.12
C ALA A 423 34.24 7.61 33.17
N GLU A 424 35.26 8.45 32.94
CA GLU A 424 35.17 9.56 31.99
C GLU A 424 35.05 9.06 30.54
N GLU A 425 35.85 8.06 30.15
CA GLU A 425 35.73 7.44 28.83
C GLU A 425 34.37 6.77 28.62
N ARG A 426 33.82 6.08 29.63
CA ARG A 426 32.45 5.56 29.58
C ARG A 426 31.41 6.66 29.36
N ARG A 427 31.59 7.84 29.97
CA ARG A 427 30.70 9.00 29.76
C ARG A 427 30.78 9.51 28.31
N LYS A 428 31.98 9.62 27.74
CA LYS A 428 32.18 10.01 26.33
C LYS A 428 31.58 8.99 25.35
N VAL A 429 31.73 7.70 25.64
CA VAL A 429 31.08 6.63 24.86
C VAL A 429 29.56 6.76 24.94
N HIS A 430 29.01 6.99 26.14
CA HIS A 430 27.58 7.19 26.31
C HIS A 430 27.05 8.38 25.50
N GLU A 431 27.71 9.53 25.56
CA GLU A 431 27.36 10.71 24.77
C GLU A 431 27.39 10.44 23.27
N LYS A 432 28.45 9.77 22.78
CA LYS A 432 28.55 9.37 21.36
C LYS A 432 27.44 8.39 20.97
N THR A 433 27.05 7.46 21.84
CA THR A 433 25.93 6.54 21.56
C THR A 433 24.60 7.27 21.48
N GLU A 434 24.36 8.30 22.29
CA GLU A 434 23.14 9.11 22.20
C GLU A 434 23.10 9.96 20.92
N ILE A 435 24.23 10.52 20.49
CA ILE A 435 24.33 11.21 19.20
C ILE A 435 24.05 10.23 18.04
N ALA A 436 24.62 9.02 18.09
CA ALA A 436 24.38 7.99 17.08
C ALA A 436 22.89 7.57 17.01
N LYS A 437 22.22 7.45 18.15
CA LYS A 437 20.76 7.19 18.20
C LYS A 437 19.97 8.32 17.54
N LYS A 438 20.29 9.59 17.83
CA LYS A 438 19.64 10.76 17.21
C LYS A 438 19.83 10.79 15.70
N LEU A 439 21.05 10.49 15.22
CA LEU A 439 21.33 10.41 13.79
C LEU A 439 20.56 9.27 13.12
N LYS A 440 20.50 8.08 13.75
CA LYS A 440 19.72 6.94 13.24
C LYS A 440 18.24 7.29 13.11
N ALA A 441 17.66 7.99 14.09
CA ALA A 441 16.27 8.45 14.02
C ALA A 441 16.03 9.43 12.86
N ARG A 442 16.97 10.36 12.62
CA ARG A 442 16.86 11.33 11.52
C ARG A 442 17.04 10.70 10.14
N VAL A 443 17.88 9.66 10.02
CA VAL A 443 17.99 8.86 8.79
C VAL A 443 16.66 8.16 8.51
N GLN A 444 16.05 7.54 9.52
CA GLN A 444 14.75 6.88 9.36
C GLN A 444 13.65 7.86 8.92
N GLU A 445 13.61 9.07 9.49
CA GLU A 445 12.67 10.14 9.07
C GLU A 445 12.87 10.54 7.60
N LEU A 446 14.13 10.61 7.13
CA LEU A 446 14.43 10.91 5.74
C LEU A 446 14.02 9.78 4.79
N GLU A 447 14.23 8.53 5.17
CA GLU A 447 13.79 7.34 4.40
C GLU A 447 12.26 7.28 4.27
N GLU A 448 11.52 7.62 5.33
CA GLU A 448 10.05 7.72 5.30
C GLU A 448 9.57 8.82 4.33
N ASN A 449 10.24 9.98 4.35
CA ASN A 449 9.96 11.09 3.44
C ASN A 449 10.27 10.74 1.97
N GLU A 450 11.34 9.98 1.70
CA GLU A 450 11.67 9.49 0.36
C GLU A 450 10.57 8.56 -0.18
N GLY A 451 10.03 7.68 0.68
CA GLY A 451 8.87 6.84 0.36
C GLY A 451 7.64 7.66 -0.06
N ASP A 452 7.39 8.81 0.58
CA ASP A 452 6.31 9.73 0.20
C ASP A 452 6.54 10.43 -1.13
N VAL A 453 7.78 10.80 -1.45
CA VAL A 453 8.15 11.35 -2.76
C VAL A 453 7.92 10.30 -3.86
N HIS A 454 8.34 9.05 -3.64
CA HIS A 454 8.09 7.96 -4.59
C HIS A 454 6.60 7.68 -4.77
N ARG A 455 5.80 7.71 -3.69
CA ARG A 455 4.34 7.58 -3.78
C ARG A 455 3.72 8.70 -4.61
N LYS A 456 4.13 9.96 -4.39
CA LYS A 456 3.67 11.11 -5.17
C LYS A 456 4.07 11.01 -6.65
N LYS A 457 5.31 10.58 -6.93
CA LYS A 457 5.80 10.32 -8.30
C LYS A 457 4.97 9.25 -9.01
N ALA A 458 4.72 8.11 -8.36
CA ALA A 458 3.89 7.03 -8.92
C ALA A 458 2.42 7.43 -9.14
N ILE A 459 1.89 8.39 -8.37
CA ILE A 459 0.56 8.99 -8.61
C ILE A 459 0.60 9.91 -9.83
N ALA A 460 1.65 10.72 -9.98
CA ALA A 460 1.83 11.61 -11.12
C ALA A 460 1.98 10.83 -12.44
N GLU A 461 2.83 9.79 -12.47
CA GLU A 461 3.01 8.92 -13.64
C GLU A 461 1.69 8.24 -14.06
N ARG A 462 0.90 7.76 -13.10
CA ARG A 462 -0.44 7.21 -13.39
C ARG A 462 -1.39 8.26 -13.96
N ARG A 463 -1.28 9.54 -13.56
CA ARG A 463 -2.07 10.63 -14.15
C ARG A 463 -1.64 10.94 -15.58
N ILE A 464 -0.34 10.95 -15.85
CA ILE A 464 0.21 11.16 -17.20
C ILE A 464 -0.32 10.11 -18.17
N VAL A 465 -0.27 8.82 -17.80
CA VAL A 465 -0.80 7.73 -18.66
C VAL A 465 -2.30 7.88 -18.96
N VAL A 466 -3.09 8.40 -18.01
CA VAL A 466 -4.51 8.69 -18.24
C VAL A 466 -4.68 9.86 -19.20
N LEU A 467 -3.92 10.94 -19.01
CA LEU A 467 -3.94 12.11 -19.89
C LEU A 467 -3.51 11.75 -21.32
N ASP A 468 -2.47 10.93 -21.50
CA ASP A 468 -2.03 10.49 -22.83
C ASP A 468 -3.11 9.68 -23.56
N ARG A 469 -3.85 8.83 -22.82
CA ARG A 469 -5.00 8.11 -23.37
C ARG A 469 -6.12 9.07 -23.78
N ASP A 470 -6.44 10.04 -22.94
CA ASP A 470 -7.50 11.01 -23.21
C ASP A 470 -7.12 11.92 -24.40
N ILE A 471 -5.86 12.35 -24.51
CA ILE A 471 -5.31 13.07 -25.67
C ILE A 471 -5.43 12.21 -26.93
N GLY A 472 -5.05 10.94 -26.86
CA GLY A 472 -5.18 10.02 -27.99
C GLY A 472 -6.63 9.84 -28.45
N GLN A 473 -7.59 9.79 -27.52
CA GLN A 473 -9.01 9.72 -27.84
C GLN A 473 -9.50 11.01 -28.50
N LEU A 474 -9.14 12.17 -27.95
CA LEU A 474 -9.47 13.48 -28.52
C LEU A 474 -8.91 13.65 -29.93
N GLN A 475 -7.68 13.21 -30.19
CA GLN A 475 -7.09 13.25 -31.54
C GLN A 475 -7.87 12.37 -32.54
N GLN A 476 -8.39 11.22 -32.11
CA GLN A 476 -9.26 10.39 -32.95
C GLN A 476 -10.62 11.05 -33.19
N ASP A 477 -11.17 11.73 -32.19
CA ASP A 477 -12.43 12.47 -32.32
C ASP A 477 -12.29 13.65 -33.28
N VAL A 478 -11.21 14.43 -33.18
CA VAL A 478 -10.90 15.52 -34.13
C VAL A 478 -10.81 14.98 -35.55
N LYS A 479 -10.07 13.88 -35.79
CA LYS A 479 -9.99 13.25 -37.12
C LYS A 479 -11.36 12.82 -37.65
N ARG A 480 -12.23 12.26 -36.78
CA ARG A 480 -13.60 11.89 -37.18
C ARG A 480 -14.44 13.11 -37.55
N ILE A 481 -14.29 14.21 -36.82
CA ILE A 481 -14.99 15.47 -37.09
C ILE A 481 -14.49 16.08 -38.41
N GLU A 482 -13.18 16.08 -38.66
CA GLU A 482 -12.59 16.55 -39.91
C GLU A 482 -13.13 15.80 -41.13
N VAL A 483 -13.21 14.46 -41.07
CA VAL A 483 -13.77 13.65 -42.16
C VAL A 483 -15.23 14.02 -42.42
N LYS A 484 -16.06 14.12 -41.38
CA LYS A 484 -17.47 14.52 -41.52
C LYS A 484 -17.63 15.94 -42.07
N TYR A 485 -16.74 16.85 -41.67
CA TYR A 485 -16.71 18.21 -42.19
C TYR A 485 -16.43 18.21 -43.70
N GLN A 486 -15.41 17.46 -44.14
CA GLN A 486 -15.07 17.33 -45.57
C GLN A 486 -16.22 16.74 -46.38
N GLU A 487 -16.85 15.65 -45.91
CA GLU A 487 -18.03 15.06 -46.55
C GLU A 487 -19.19 16.07 -46.67
N SER A 488 -19.38 16.91 -45.64
CA SER A 488 -20.43 17.94 -45.64
C SER A 488 -20.10 19.13 -46.55
N VAL A 489 -18.83 19.46 -46.74
CA VAL A 489 -18.39 20.48 -47.70
C VAL A 489 -18.57 19.98 -49.14
N GLU A 490 -18.13 18.75 -49.45
CA GLU A 490 -18.27 18.17 -50.78
C GLU A 490 -19.73 18.10 -51.24
N THR A 491 -20.61 17.65 -50.35
CA THR A 491 -22.05 17.60 -50.63
C THR A 491 -22.70 18.98 -50.76
N MET A 492 -22.21 20.00 -50.06
CA MET A 492 -22.65 21.38 -50.24
C MET A 492 -22.27 21.89 -51.64
N LEU A 493 -21.03 21.64 -52.08
CA LEU A 493 -20.56 22.04 -53.42
C LEU A 493 -21.40 21.38 -54.54
N ILE A 494 -21.73 20.09 -54.39
CA ILE A 494 -22.61 19.37 -55.33
C ILE A 494 -24.00 20.00 -55.39
N LEU A 495 -24.57 20.40 -54.24
CA LEU A 495 -25.87 21.07 -54.19
C LEU A 495 -25.83 22.46 -54.84
N GLU A 496 -24.77 23.24 -54.61
CA GLU A 496 -24.59 24.56 -55.24
C GLU A 496 -24.45 24.45 -56.77
N GLU A 497 -23.77 23.42 -57.27
CA GLU A 497 -23.68 23.14 -58.70
C GLU A 497 -25.06 22.79 -59.29
N ARG A 498 -25.81 21.89 -58.64
CA ARG A 498 -27.18 21.56 -59.07
C ARG A 498 -28.12 22.76 -59.04
N CYS A 499 -28.02 23.63 -58.04
CA CYS A 499 -28.78 24.89 -57.99
C CYS A 499 -28.47 25.76 -59.21
N ARG A 500 -27.19 25.91 -59.58
CA ARG A 500 -26.77 26.68 -60.76
C ARG A 500 -27.33 26.08 -62.06
N GLU A 501 -27.32 24.75 -62.19
CA GLU A 501 -27.92 24.06 -63.35
C GLU A 501 -29.43 24.30 -63.46
N GLU A 502 -30.17 24.17 -62.35
CA GLU A 502 -31.61 24.40 -62.33
C GLU A 502 -31.99 25.87 -62.55
N GLU A 503 -31.21 26.82 -62.02
CA GLU A 503 -31.39 28.25 -62.32
C GLU A 503 -31.18 28.56 -63.81
N ALA A 504 -30.20 27.92 -64.45
CA ALA A 504 -29.97 28.06 -65.88
C ALA A 504 -31.15 27.50 -66.69
N LYS A 505 -31.65 26.30 -66.35
CA LYS A 505 -32.86 25.72 -66.97
C LYS A 505 -34.08 26.62 -66.79
N LEU A 506 -34.31 27.13 -65.57
CA LEU A 506 -35.41 28.04 -65.27
C LEU A 506 -35.35 29.32 -66.12
N LYS A 507 -34.15 29.87 -66.32
CA LYS A 507 -33.93 31.05 -67.17
C LYS A 507 -34.23 30.75 -68.64
N GLU A 508 -33.83 29.58 -69.13
CA GLU A 508 -34.14 29.13 -70.50
C GLU A 508 -35.65 28.96 -70.71
N GLU A 509 -36.33 28.26 -69.79
CA GLU A 509 -37.78 28.05 -69.88
C GLU A 509 -38.59 29.35 -69.76
N ARG A 510 -38.16 30.30 -68.91
CA ARG A 510 -38.74 31.64 -68.85
C ARG A 510 -38.62 32.38 -70.19
N ALA A 511 -37.47 32.30 -70.84
CA ALA A 511 -37.27 32.92 -72.15
C ALA A 511 -38.19 32.30 -73.21
N LYS A 512 -38.38 30.96 -73.20
CA LYS A 512 -39.33 30.27 -74.10
C LYS A 512 -40.77 30.75 -73.88
N VAL A 513 -41.20 30.84 -72.62
CA VAL A 513 -42.55 31.33 -72.27
C VAL A 513 -42.74 32.78 -72.70
N GLU A 514 -41.72 33.64 -72.52
CA GLU A 514 -41.79 35.05 -72.94
C GLU A 514 -41.96 35.20 -74.46
N VAL A 515 -41.20 34.42 -75.24
CA VAL A 515 -41.32 34.40 -76.71
C VAL A 515 -42.72 33.92 -77.15
N LEU A 516 -43.21 32.80 -76.61
CA LEU A 516 -44.54 32.27 -76.96
C LEU A 516 -45.66 33.23 -76.53
N THR A 517 -45.50 33.90 -75.38
CA THR A 517 -46.48 34.88 -74.91
C THR A 517 -46.55 36.09 -75.84
N ALA A 518 -45.40 36.53 -76.37
CA ALA A 518 -45.34 37.59 -77.36
C ALA A 518 -45.99 37.17 -78.69
N GLN A 519 -45.75 35.94 -79.16
CA GLN A 519 -46.39 35.38 -80.36
C GLN A 519 -47.91 35.34 -80.21
N ILE A 520 -48.42 34.79 -79.11
CA ILE A 520 -49.87 34.76 -78.82
C ILE A 520 -50.47 36.17 -78.77
N ALA A 521 -49.75 37.16 -78.25
CA ALA A 521 -50.21 38.55 -78.23
C ALA A 521 -50.31 39.14 -79.65
N GLU A 522 -49.34 38.82 -80.51
CA GLU A 522 -49.33 39.22 -81.91
C GLU A 522 -50.47 38.56 -82.70
N GLU A 523 -50.68 37.25 -82.53
CA GLU A 523 -51.79 36.54 -83.16
C GLU A 523 -53.16 37.03 -82.69
N LYS A 524 -53.32 37.37 -81.40
CA LYS A 524 -54.55 38.01 -80.89
C LYS A 524 -54.82 39.35 -81.59
N LYS A 525 -53.78 40.14 -81.86
CA LYS A 525 -53.89 41.41 -82.59
C LYS A 525 -54.36 41.15 -84.02
N TRP A 526 -53.75 40.20 -84.73
CA TRP A 526 -54.15 39.81 -86.08
C TRP A 526 -55.58 39.26 -86.13
N ASN A 527 -55.96 38.41 -85.18
CA ASN A 527 -57.33 37.90 -85.05
C ASN A 527 -58.34 39.02 -84.77
N SER A 528 -57.97 40.07 -84.03
CA SER A 528 -58.82 41.25 -83.84
C SER A 528 -59.01 42.03 -85.13
N ILE A 529 -57.95 42.22 -85.92
CA ILE A 529 -58.00 42.89 -87.23
C ILE A 529 -58.89 42.09 -88.19
N LEU A 530 -58.63 40.78 -88.31
CA LEU A 530 -59.43 39.87 -89.15
C LEU A 530 -60.91 39.89 -88.76
N LYS A 531 -61.25 39.89 -87.47
CA LYS A 531 -62.65 40.00 -87.01
C LYS A 531 -63.29 41.32 -87.43
N GLN A 532 -62.55 42.43 -87.35
CA GLN A 532 -63.04 43.75 -87.77
C GLN A 532 -63.25 43.81 -89.29
N ASP A 533 -62.30 43.29 -90.07
CA ASP A 533 -62.40 43.22 -91.53
C ASP A 533 -63.56 42.31 -91.97
N LEU A 534 -63.77 41.18 -91.26
CA LEU A 534 -64.87 40.26 -91.53
C LEU A 534 -66.23 40.90 -91.19
N ALA A 535 -66.33 41.62 -90.08
CA ALA A 535 -67.54 42.38 -89.73
C ALA A 535 -67.82 43.51 -90.74
N LYS A 536 -66.78 44.20 -91.22
CA LYS A 536 -66.90 45.22 -92.28
C LYS A 536 -67.38 44.61 -93.59
N ALA A 537 -66.76 43.50 -94.03
CA ALA A 537 -67.18 42.78 -95.23
C ALA A 537 -68.62 42.27 -95.11
N GLN A 538 -69.04 41.76 -93.95
CA GLN A 538 -70.43 41.38 -93.70
C GLN A 538 -71.40 42.55 -93.84
N SER A 539 -71.08 43.72 -93.26
CA SER A 539 -71.89 44.93 -93.39
C SER A 539 -71.95 45.45 -94.84
N GLU A 540 -70.86 45.37 -95.60
CA GLU A 540 -70.85 45.72 -97.03
C GLU A 540 -71.74 44.75 -97.85
N ILE A 541 -71.69 43.45 -97.57
CA ILE A 541 -72.58 42.46 -98.20
C ILE A 541 -74.05 42.75 -97.86
N GLU A 542 -74.37 43.04 -96.60
CA GLU A 542 -75.73 43.40 -96.18
C GLU A 542 -76.21 44.66 -96.90
N GLY A 543 -75.35 45.69 -97.02
CA GLY A 543 -75.64 46.89 -97.79
C GLY A 543 -75.94 46.62 -99.27
N VAL A 544 -75.15 45.76 -99.94
CA VAL A 544 -75.38 45.35 -101.33
C VAL A 544 -76.68 44.53 -101.46
N VAL A 545 -77.00 43.68 -100.47
CA VAL A 545 -78.26 42.92 -100.43
C VAL A 545 -79.45 43.86 -100.27
N ASP A 546 -79.35 44.87 -99.40
CA ASP A 546 -80.38 45.88 -99.20
C ASP A 546 -80.57 46.78 -100.44
N GLU A 547 -79.47 47.19 -101.09
CA GLU A 547 -79.51 47.92 -102.37
C GLU A 547 -80.16 47.07 -103.47
N LYS A 548 -79.78 45.79 -103.60
CA LYS A 548 -80.45 44.83 -104.49
C LYS A 548 -81.94 44.74 -104.19
N ASN A 549 -82.34 44.64 -102.92
CA ASN A 549 -83.74 44.54 -102.51
C ASN A 549 -84.51 45.85 -102.79
N SER A 550 -83.86 47.01 -102.66
CA SER A 550 -84.41 48.32 -103.00
C SER A 550 -84.63 48.46 -104.51
N LEU A 551 -83.61 48.15 -105.32
CA LEU A 551 -83.70 48.12 -106.78
C LEU A 551 -84.77 47.13 -107.26
N PHE A 552 -84.91 45.98 -106.60
CA PHE A 552 -85.97 45.01 -106.92
C PHE A 552 -87.38 45.53 -106.61
N LYS A 553 -87.55 46.33 -105.54
CA LYS A 553 -88.81 47.01 -105.23
C LYS A 553 -89.12 48.13 -106.23
N GLU A 554 -88.10 48.89 -106.64
CA GLU A 554 -88.23 49.98 -107.63
C GLU A 554 -88.55 49.44 -109.03
N ASN A 555 -87.93 48.33 -109.43
CA ASN A 555 -88.18 47.67 -110.72
C ASN A 555 -89.57 47.02 -110.82
N LYS A 556 -90.20 46.72 -109.68
CA LYS A 556 -91.61 46.27 -109.64
C LYS A 556 -92.60 47.39 -110.03
N SER A 557 -92.14 48.65 -110.13
CA SER A 557 -92.97 49.83 -110.47
C SER A 557 -92.84 50.35 -111.90
N LEU A 558 -91.93 49.79 -112.73
CA LEU A 558 -91.68 50.26 -114.09
C LEU A 558 -91.82 49.12 -115.11
N ASP A 559 -93.01 49.03 -115.71
CA ASP A 559 -93.24 48.20 -116.89
C ASP A 559 -92.65 48.88 -118.15
N LYS A 560 -91.82 48.13 -118.90
CA LYS A 560 -91.22 48.41 -120.23
C LYS A 560 -89.82 49.07 -120.38
N LYS A 561 -88.85 48.84 -119.50
CA LYS A 561 -87.40 49.00 -119.84
C LYS A 561 -86.46 47.88 -119.33
N GLY A 562 -86.98 46.66 -119.24
CA GLY A 562 -86.34 45.52 -118.53
C GLY A 562 -85.23 44.71 -119.22
N ILE A 563 -84.30 45.30 -119.99
CA ILE A 563 -83.16 44.53 -120.57
C ILE A 563 -81.78 44.99 -120.05
N MET A 564 -81.59 46.27 -119.72
CA MET A 564 -80.29 46.76 -119.21
C MET A 564 -80.08 46.51 -117.71
N GLU A 565 -81.16 46.45 -116.92
CA GLU A 565 -81.07 46.30 -115.46
C GLU A 565 -80.84 44.85 -115.01
N GLY A 566 -81.31 43.86 -115.79
CA GLY A 566 -81.04 42.45 -115.54
C GLY A 566 -79.56 42.06 -115.71
N LYS A 567 -78.79 42.84 -116.49
CA LYS A 567 -77.34 42.64 -116.62
C LYS A 567 -76.60 43.14 -115.38
N ARG A 568 -76.96 44.33 -114.88
CA ARG A 568 -76.41 44.87 -113.61
C ARG A 568 -76.74 43.98 -112.40
N ALA A 569 -77.95 43.45 -112.33
CA ALA A 569 -78.33 42.52 -111.26
C ALA A 569 -77.51 41.22 -111.29
N ARG A 570 -77.20 40.68 -112.47
CA ARG A 570 -76.35 39.49 -112.61
C ARG A 570 -74.87 39.77 -112.32
N GLU A 571 -74.36 40.93 -112.69
CA GLU A 571 -73.00 41.37 -112.34
C GLU A 571 -72.88 41.56 -110.82
N ALA A 572 -73.84 42.21 -110.17
CA ALA A 572 -73.89 42.34 -108.71
C ALA A 572 -74.01 40.98 -108.00
N GLU A 573 -74.74 40.01 -108.56
CA GLU A 573 -74.86 38.66 -107.99
C GLU A 573 -73.57 37.83 -108.17
N ALA A 574 -72.88 37.97 -109.30
CA ALA A 574 -71.58 37.34 -109.52
C ALA A 574 -70.51 37.94 -108.58
N GLU A 575 -70.55 39.25 -108.34
CA GLU A 575 -69.66 39.94 -107.41
C GLU A 575 -69.96 39.53 -105.96
N ALA A 576 -71.23 39.49 -105.55
CA ALA A 576 -71.64 38.98 -104.24
C ALA A 576 -71.32 37.48 -104.04
N LYS A 577 -71.27 36.68 -105.11
CA LYS A 577 -70.82 35.28 -105.05
C LYS A 577 -69.31 35.20 -104.82
N LYS A 578 -68.52 36.01 -105.55
CA LYS A 578 -67.07 36.07 -105.41
C LYS A 578 -66.64 36.56 -104.01
N VAL A 579 -67.36 37.54 -103.47
CA VAL A 579 -67.16 38.01 -102.08
C VAL A 579 -67.51 36.90 -101.08
N ARG A 580 -68.58 36.13 -101.31
CA ARG A 580 -68.93 34.99 -100.44
C ARG A 580 -67.88 33.87 -100.45
N GLU A 581 -67.33 33.52 -101.60
CA GLU A 581 -66.24 32.54 -101.69
C GLU A 581 -64.99 33.02 -100.92
N LEU A 582 -64.59 34.28 -101.08
CA LEU A 582 -63.50 34.88 -100.30
C LEU A 582 -63.79 34.89 -98.79
N LEU A 583 -65.05 35.09 -98.38
CA LEU A 583 -65.44 35.09 -96.97
C LEU A 583 -65.39 33.68 -96.35
N VAL A 584 -65.72 32.64 -97.12
CA VAL A 584 -65.62 31.24 -96.69
C VAL A 584 -64.16 30.84 -96.53
N ASP A 585 -63.30 31.17 -97.49
CA ASP A 585 -61.86 30.91 -97.40
C ASP A 585 -61.23 31.66 -96.20
N SER A 586 -61.60 32.94 -96.01
CA SER A 586 -61.12 33.74 -94.87
C SER A 586 -61.62 33.20 -93.52
N SER A 587 -62.86 32.70 -93.47
CA SER A 587 -63.41 32.08 -92.26
C SER A 587 -62.74 30.74 -91.96
N SER A 588 -62.43 29.94 -92.97
CA SER A 588 -61.70 28.67 -92.81
C SER A 588 -60.28 28.92 -92.28
N ASN A 589 -59.58 29.92 -92.80
CA ASN A 589 -58.27 30.32 -92.29
C ASN A 589 -58.36 30.81 -90.84
N LEU A 590 -59.40 31.58 -90.49
CA LEU A 590 -59.62 32.04 -89.11
C LEU A 590 -59.89 30.87 -88.14
N VAL A 591 -60.61 29.83 -88.57
CA VAL A 591 -60.84 28.64 -87.74
C VAL A 591 -59.55 27.87 -87.50
N MET A 592 -58.73 27.69 -88.55
CA MET A 592 -57.42 27.03 -88.41
C MET A 592 -56.49 27.79 -87.46
N THR A 593 -56.36 29.12 -87.61
CA THR A 593 -55.53 29.93 -86.71
C THR A 593 -56.07 29.95 -85.27
N THR A 594 -57.39 29.87 -85.07
CA THR A 594 -57.93 29.73 -83.70
C THR A 594 -57.63 28.39 -83.04
N HIS A 595 -57.52 27.31 -83.82
CA HIS A 595 -57.11 26.00 -83.30
C HIS A 595 -55.62 25.99 -82.93
N GLU A 596 -54.77 26.51 -83.82
CA GLU A 596 -53.32 26.67 -83.57
C GLU A 596 -53.06 27.51 -82.31
N LEU A 597 -53.79 28.61 -82.13
CA LEU A 597 -53.71 29.45 -80.92
C LEU A 597 -54.22 28.74 -79.66
N GLY A 598 -55.12 27.76 -79.82
CA GLY A 598 -55.56 26.86 -78.74
C GLY A 598 -54.45 25.89 -78.30
N ASP A 599 -53.78 25.26 -79.27
CA ASP A 599 -52.67 24.34 -79.04
C ASP A 599 -51.45 25.08 -78.44
N GLU A 600 -51.15 26.30 -78.90
CA GLU A 600 -50.09 27.13 -78.32
C GLU A 600 -50.40 27.55 -76.88
N LYS A 601 -51.65 27.88 -76.55
CA LYS A 601 -52.06 28.15 -75.16
C LYS A 601 -51.87 26.94 -74.26
N LEU A 602 -52.21 25.75 -74.76
CA LEU A 602 -52.00 24.50 -74.01
C LEU A 602 -50.50 24.29 -73.76
N ARG A 603 -49.68 24.50 -74.79
CA ARG A 603 -48.21 24.41 -74.68
C ARG A 603 -47.62 25.41 -73.70
N VAL A 604 -48.12 26.66 -73.67
CA VAL A 604 -47.72 27.65 -72.67
C VAL A 604 -48.14 27.22 -71.26
N SER A 605 -49.34 26.63 -71.10
CA SER A 605 -49.79 26.10 -69.81
C SER A 605 -48.90 24.94 -69.32
N ASP A 606 -48.52 24.01 -70.19
CA ASP A 606 -47.63 22.90 -69.87
C ASP A 606 -46.23 23.41 -69.47
N LEU A 607 -45.69 24.37 -70.21
CA LEU A 607 -44.41 25.02 -69.89
C LEU A 607 -44.48 25.76 -68.55
N GLN A 608 -45.57 26.47 -68.25
CA GLN A 608 -45.78 27.11 -66.95
C GLN A 608 -45.80 26.09 -65.81
N HIS A 609 -46.39 24.92 -66.03
CA HIS A 609 -46.40 23.85 -65.03
C HIS A 609 -45.00 23.28 -64.78
N GLU A 610 -44.22 23.00 -65.83
CA GLU A 610 -42.82 22.57 -65.68
C GLU A 610 -41.92 23.66 -65.07
N LEU A 611 -42.20 24.94 -65.34
CA LEU A 611 -41.51 26.08 -64.73
C LEU A 611 -41.80 26.18 -63.22
N GLU A 612 -43.03 25.91 -62.80
CA GLU A 612 -43.38 25.86 -61.39
C GLU A 612 -42.75 24.64 -60.68
N LYS A 613 -42.70 23.49 -61.35
CA LYS A 613 -42.03 22.29 -60.85
C LYS A 613 -40.52 22.49 -60.67
N THR A 614 -39.84 23.07 -61.65
CA THR A 614 -38.41 23.43 -61.55
C THR A 614 -38.16 24.47 -60.45
N ARG A 615 -39.05 25.46 -60.31
CA ARG A 615 -39.00 26.43 -59.21
C ARG A 615 -39.08 25.76 -57.83
N ASN A 616 -39.98 24.79 -57.68
CA ASN A 616 -40.14 24.05 -56.43
C ASN A 616 -38.90 23.20 -56.11
N SER A 617 -38.36 22.48 -57.10
CA SER A 617 -37.10 21.74 -56.95
C SER A 617 -35.93 22.64 -56.55
N LEU A 618 -35.81 23.82 -57.17
CA LEU A 618 -34.76 24.80 -56.82
C LEU A 618 -34.88 25.25 -55.36
N LYS A 619 -36.11 25.51 -54.90
CA LYS A 619 -36.37 25.90 -53.50
C LYS A 619 -35.98 24.78 -52.53
N GLU A 620 -36.31 23.53 -52.82
CA GLU A 620 -35.91 22.38 -52.00
C GLU A 620 -34.38 22.27 -51.89
N TYR A 621 -33.66 22.44 -53.01
CA TYR A 621 -32.18 22.43 -52.98
C TYR A 621 -31.60 23.60 -52.17
N GLN A 622 -32.18 24.80 -52.27
CA GLN A 622 -31.78 25.96 -51.48
C GLN A 622 -32.00 25.72 -49.98
N ASP A 623 -33.14 25.15 -49.58
CA ASP A 623 -33.45 24.82 -48.19
C ASP A 623 -32.50 23.74 -47.62
N LEU A 624 -32.17 22.73 -48.44
CA LEU A 624 -31.17 21.70 -48.11
C LEU A 624 -29.77 22.30 -47.93
N ALA A 625 -29.34 23.18 -48.83
CA ALA A 625 -28.06 23.87 -48.75
C ALA A 625 -27.97 24.76 -47.50
N ALA A 626 -29.03 25.50 -47.18
CA ALA A 626 -29.11 26.33 -45.97
C ALA A 626 -29.02 25.48 -44.69
N THR A 627 -29.73 24.35 -44.64
CA THR A 627 -29.67 23.41 -43.53
C THR A 627 -28.25 22.88 -43.33
N ARG A 628 -27.58 22.50 -44.42
CA ARG A 628 -26.22 21.94 -44.38
C ARG A 628 -25.17 22.97 -43.97
N LYS A 629 -25.33 24.21 -44.41
CA LYS A 629 -24.53 25.35 -43.95
C LYS A 629 -24.66 25.55 -42.42
N GLY A 630 -25.88 25.47 -41.88
CA GLY A 630 -26.10 25.54 -40.43
C GLY A 630 -25.41 24.41 -39.65
N ILE A 631 -25.37 23.19 -40.20
CA ILE A 631 -24.63 22.07 -39.61
C ILE A 631 -23.12 22.35 -39.61
N LEU A 632 -22.57 22.86 -40.71
CA LEU A 632 -21.15 23.21 -40.82
C LEU A 632 -20.74 24.29 -39.80
N GLU A 633 -21.55 25.34 -39.65
CA GLU A 633 -21.34 26.39 -38.65
C GLU A 633 -21.40 25.84 -37.21
N GLY A 634 -22.24 24.82 -36.98
CA GLY A 634 -22.30 24.10 -35.70
C GLY A 634 -21.03 23.28 -35.43
N VAL A 635 -20.58 22.50 -36.41
CA VAL A 635 -19.35 21.70 -36.32
C VAL A 635 -18.12 22.58 -36.11
N GLU A 636 -18.03 23.73 -36.79
CA GLU A 636 -16.93 24.68 -36.62
C GLU A 636 -16.88 25.24 -35.20
N LYS A 637 -18.04 25.61 -34.63
CA LYS A 637 -18.14 26.05 -33.23
C LYS A 637 -17.76 24.96 -32.24
N ASP A 638 -18.14 23.71 -32.50
CA ASP A 638 -17.80 22.57 -31.65
C ASP A 638 -16.31 22.19 -31.78
N THR A 639 -15.68 22.45 -32.93
CA THR A 639 -14.24 22.21 -33.13
C THR A 639 -13.37 23.26 -32.45
N LEU A 640 -13.85 24.51 -32.35
CA LEU A 640 -13.16 25.60 -31.64
C LEU A 640 -13.24 25.49 -30.11
N ARG A 641 -14.23 24.79 -29.57
CA ARG A 641 -14.42 24.54 -28.13
C ARG A 641 -13.58 23.38 -27.65
#